data_AF-A0A813LR12-F1
#
_entry.id   AF-A0A813LR12-F1
#
_cell.length_a   1.000
_cell.length_b   1.000
_cell.length_c   1.000
_cell.angle_alpha   90.00
_cell.angle_beta   90.00
_cell.angle_gamma   90.00
#
_symmetry.space_group_name_H-M   'P 1'
#
loop_
_entity.id
_entity.type
_entity.pdbx_description
1 polymer ?
#
loop_
_entity_poly.entity_id
_entity_poly.type
_entity_poly.pdbx_seq_one_letter_code
_entity_poly.pdbx_strand_id
1 'polypeptide(L)'
;MAPAYQSLDEDKRLLEWAARLEIAVAGASCDQRGVAALFHESCHWRDLVLFTWDIRTFEGRPAVASALAATACAAGLQPGAFTLRSRSPKSAEQEEAEDPAAGRIRHGSRPVSGWLNVSTRSARGTARVHLHRGDDGADRCSVLFTSMSELKGFEEATGPRRPCGHATDKAASEAKHRCNGTAAAHEEPYVLIIGGSQSGLMLAARLKNLQVPTLVVDKLAKPGDSWRNRYNSLHLHDPIWVCHMPYLPFPSHFPVYLSKDRYADWLDTYRQVMDINFQGGTAVTHASYSASKEEWEVEVRRAGETSFVRPKHVVFATGSASMPSIPSFPGLESFQGPVLHSSQFAGCEADDPAWKGKRCVIVGSNTSAHDVAQDLCEHGAEVTMLQRSATCVLKTQRIREMCAGGGYSEEAAASGMDVEQADLQDESMPYVLREAAFRGWVQGVKEQDAKYYQQLQEVGWQQDWGDDGTGPYMMFIRKFCGYYFDIGASQLLIDGRVSLQPRAEIAEVRPRTVVLTNGTELACDMLVLATGYKGMTDWLTKLISPETAKAVGPIWGLGSGLRGDPGPYDNNNNNNIVEERIMDGIIGLRRGRRTTTNSNGNTNNNNKNNNNNNNNNNSNNSNNKSNNNSTNNSNNNNNSNNSTNYSTNHNSNHNNSKNNNSNNSNNNNSNKNNNNNNNSSKNNNSNKNNNNSSNNNNNKKRKKTSSNNNNNSSNNNNNSNKQTNKAPTTGSCGTCGSPPRSQDQDVLFSLL
;
A
#
# COMPACT_ATOMS: atom_id res chain seq x y z
N MET A 1 12.18 -30.71 -26.59
CA MET A 1 10.89 -31.44 -26.68
C MET A 1 10.30 -31.81 -25.30
N ALA A 2 11.09 -31.92 -24.22
CA ALA A 2 10.57 -32.20 -22.87
C ALA A 2 9.74 -31.07 -22.20
N PRO A 3 10.07 -29.76 -22.33
CA PRO A 3 9.35 -28.70 -21.60
C PRO A 3 7.87 -28.55 -22.03
N ALA A 4 7.63 -28.63 -23.34
CA ALA A 4 6.29 -28.44 -23.91
C ALA A 4 5.31 -29.60 -23.59
N TYR A 5 5.83 -30.81 -23.32
CA TYR A 5 4.98 -31.94 -22.91
C TYR A 5 4.63 -31.86 -21.41
N GLN A 6 5.55 -31.33 -20.60
CA GLN A 6 5.35 -31.14 -19.18
C GLN A 6 4.33 -30.02 -18.90
N SER A 7 4.40 -28.90 -19.63
CA SER A 7 3.42 -27.81 -19.50
C SER A 7 1.98 -28.23 -19.85
N LEU A 8 1.82 -29.13 -20.82
CA LEU A 8 0.50 -29.65 -21.22
C LEU A 8 -0.14 -30.55 -20.14
N ASP A 9 0.65 -31.33 -19.40
CA ASP A 9 0.16 -32.14 -18.29
C ASP A 9 -0.23 -31.27 -17.09
N GLU A 10 0.54 -30.22 -16.81
CA GLU A 10 0.27 -29.26 -15.74
C GLU A 10 -1.02 -28.45 -16.00
N ASP A 11 -1.17 -27.91 -17.21
CA ASP A 11 -2.38 -27.20 -17.63
C ASP A 11 -3.63 -28.09 -17.55
N LYS A 12 -3.50 -29.36 -17.94
CA LYS A 12 -4.57 -30.35 -17.83
C LYS A 12 -4.99 -30.58 -16.38
N ARG A 13 -4.03 -30.74 -15.46
CA ARG A 13 -4.30 -30.94 -14.02
C ARG A 13 -5.00 -29.73 -13.40
N LEU A 14 -4.61 -28.51 -13.78
CA LEU A 14 -5.26 -27.27 -13.34
C LEU A 14 -6.73 -27.22 -13.79
N LEU A 15 -6.99 -27.51 -15.06
CA LEU A 15 -8.35 -27.53 -15.61
C LEU A 15 -9.22 -28.65 -15.02
N GLU A 16 -8.66 -29.85 -14.80
CA GLU A 16 -9.37 -30.95 -14.16
C GLU A 16 -9.76 -30.62 -12.72
N TRP A 17 -8.85 -30.00 -11.96
CA TRP A 17 -9.16 -29.51 -10.61
C TRP A 17 -10.26 -28.44 -10.64
N ALA A 18 -10.14 -27.46 -11.54
CA ALA A 18 -11.11 -26.37 -11.65
C ALA A 18 -12.51 -26.87 -12.05
N ALA A 19 -12.60 -27.80 -13.00
CA ALA A 19 -13.86 -28.42 -13.40
C ALA A 19 -14.53 -29.17 -12.24
N ARG A 20 -13.75 -29.88 -11.41
CA ARG A 20 -14.28 -30.53 -10.21
C ARG A 20 -14.76 -29.53 -9.17
N LEU A 21 -14.07 -28.39 -9.02
CA LEU A 21 -14.51 -27.31 -8.15
C LEU A 21 -15.85 -26.74 -8.62
N GLU A 22 -15.96 -26.42 -9.92
CA GLU A 22 -17.20 -25.93 -10.54
C GLU A 22 -18.36 -26.89 -10.29
N ILE A 23 -18.16 -28.20 -10.46
CA ILE A 23 -19.17 -29.22 -10.19
C ILE A 23 -19.56 -29.23 -8.71
N ALA A 24 -18.59 -29.16 -7.79
CA ALA A 24 -18.87 -29.20 -6.35
C ALA A 24 -19.62 -27.97 -5.84
N VAL A 25 -19.43 -26.81 -6.48
CA VAL A 25 -20.14 -25.57 -6.14
C VAL A 25 -21.39 -25.31 -6.99
N ALA A 26 -21.63 -26.12 -8.03
CA ALA A 26 -22.81 -26.01 -8.87
C ALA A 26 -24.08 -26.53 -8.17
N GLY A 27 -25.21 -25.86 -8.41
CA GLY A 27 -26.54 -26.27 -7.92
C GLY A 27 -27.01 -25.55 -6.66
N ALA A 28 -28.27 -25.82 -6.26
CA ALA A 28 -28.93 -25.14 -5.14
C ALA A 28 -28.40 -25.55 -3.75
N SER A 29 -27.77 -26.73 -3.65
CA SER A 29 -27.11 -27.23 -2.45
C SER A 29 -25.66 -27.56 -2.78
N CYS A 30 -24.75 -26.63 -2.52
CA CYS A 30 -23.31 -26.85 -2.73
C CYS A 30 -22.83 -28.11 -1.98
N ASP A 31 -22.03 -28.95 -2.64
CA ASP A 31 -21.38 -30.11 -2.01
C ASP A 31 -20.12 -29.67 -1.27
N GLN A 32 -20.29 -29.20 -0.03
CA GLN A 32 -19.18 -28.76 0.81
C GLN A 32 -18.14 -29.87 1.06
N ARG A 33 -18.54 -31.15 1.07
CA ARG A 33 -17.60 -32.28 1.22
C ARG A 33 -16.78 -32.47 -0.05
N GLY A 34 -17.43 -32.38 -1.20
CA GLY A 34 -16.79 -32.37 -2.51
C GLY A 34 -15.77 -31.24 -2.64
N VAL A 35 -16.13 -30.02 -2.23
CA VAL A 35 -15.20 -28.88 -2.17
C VAL A 35 -14.03 -29.21 -1.25
N ALA A 36 -14.28 -29.65 -0.01
CA ALA A 36 -13.22 -29.96 0.95
C ALA A 36 -12.22 -31.02 0.43
N ALA A 37 -12.69 -32.01 -0.34
CA ALA A 37 -11.84 -33.06 -0.92
C ALA A 37 -10.84 -32.54 -1.96
N LEU A 38 -11.07 -31.36 -2.55
CA LEU A 38 -10.19 -30.71 -3.53
C LEU A 38 -9.05 -29.91 -2.91
N PHE A 39 -9.00 -29.80 -1.58
CA PHE A 39 -8.03 -28.97 -0.87
C PHE A 39 -7.15 -29.79 0.08
N HIS A 40 -5.89 -29.38 0.19
CA HIS A 40 -4.94 -29.89 1.17
C HIS A 40 -5.40 -29.52 2.60
N GLU A 41 -4.91 -30.22 3.64
CA GLU A 41 -5.33 -29.93 5.03
C GLU A 41 -4.93 -28.51 5.44
N SER A 42 -3.67 -28.17 5.16
CA SER A 42 -3.08 -26.84 5.33
C SER A 42 -3.28 -25.96 4.08
N CYS A 43 -4.50 -25.88 3.55
CA CYS A 43 -4.80 -25.02 2.41
C CYS A 43 -5.11 -23.59 2.82
N HIS A 44 -4.94 -22.66 1.88
CA HIS A 44 -5.29 -21.26 2.03
C HIS A 44 -6.08 -20.80 0.82
N TRP A 45 -7.06 -19.93 1.03
CA TRP A 45 -7.73 -19.22 -0.05
C TRP A 45 -7.68 -17.72 0.21
N ARG A 46 -7.06 -16.97 -0.69
CA ARG A 46 -7.06 -15.51 -0.69
C ARG A 46 -7.95 -14.99 -1.80
N ASP A 47 -8.96 -14.21 -1.46
CA ASP A 47 -9.88 -13.58 -2.39
C ASP A 47 -9.76 -12.06 -2.32
N LEU A 48 -9.41 -11.44 -3.44
CA LEU A 48 -9.51 -10.01 -3.66
C LEU A 48 -10.83 -9.75 -4.38
N VAL A 49 -11.89 -9.62 -3.58
CA VAL A 49 -13.25 -9.16 -3.92
C VAL A 49 -14.05 -9.97 -4.95
N LEU A 50 -13.47 -10.97 -5.63
CA LEU A 50 -14.13 -11.68 -6.72
C LEU A 50 -15.33 -12.50 -6.27
N PHE A 51 -15.22 -13.17 -5.12
CA PHE A 51 -16.29 -14.03 -4.57
C PHE A 51 -16.90 -13.45 -3.30
N THR A 52 -16.07 -12.86 -2.45
CA THR A 52 -16.45 -12.41 -1.11
C THR A 52 -16.94 -10.97 -1.08
N TRP A 53 -16.69 -10.19 -2.14
CA TRP A 53 -16.87 -8.73 -2.16
C TRP A 53 -16.09 -8.00 -1.07
N ASP A 54 -14.99 -8.61 -0.64
CA ASP A 54 -14.11 -8.19 0.44
C ASP A 54 -12.67 -8.68 0.14
N ILE A 55 -11.67 -8.19 0.86
CA ILE A 55 -10.30 -8.71 0.77
C ILE A 55 -10.09 -9.68 1.93
N ARG A 56 -10.08 -10.98 1.61
CA ARG A 56 -10.05 -12.03 2.64
C ARG A 56 -9.06 -13.15 2.41
N THR A 57 -8.51 -13.66 3.50
CA THR A 57 -7.77 -14.91 3.53
C THR A 57 -8.45 -15.90 4.46
N PHE A 58 -8.70 -17.11 3.94
CA PHE A 58 -9.28 -18.25 4.64
C PHE A 58 -8.21 -19.31 4.87
N GLU A 59 -8.08 -19.80 6.10
CA GLU A 59 -7.03 -20.75 6.47
C GLU A 59 -7.61 -22.11 6.90
N GLY A 60 -7.08 -23.16 6.29
CA GLY A 60 -7.44 -24.55 6.55
C GLY A 60 -8.67 -25.02 5.78
N ARG A 61 -8.70 -26.33 5.50
CA ARG A 61 -9.72 -26.99 4.69
C ARG A 61 -11.17 -26.67 5.11
N PRO A 62 -11.55 -26.68 6.40
CA PRO A 62 -12.93 -26.40 6.80
C PRO A 62 -13.38 -24.97 6.47
N ALA A 63 -12.52 -23.97 6.71
CA ALA A 63 -12.84 -22.57 6.46
C ALA A 63 -12.95 -22.30 4.96
N VAL A 64 -11.96 -22.76 4.17
CA VAL A 64 -11.96 -22.63 2.71
C VAL A 64 -13.20 -23.29 2.09
N ALA A 65 -13.51 -24.53 2.48
CA ALA A 65 -14.65 -25.25 1.92
C ALA A 65 -16.00 -24.59 2.26
N SER A 66 -16.16 -24.13 3.51
CA SER A 66 -17.34 -23.39 3.94
C SER A 66 -17.51 -22.07 3.18
N ALA A 67 -16.44 -21.29 3.07
CA ALA A 67 -16.47 -19.99 2.42
C ALA A 67 -16.73 -20.10 0.91
N LEU A 68 -16.05 -21.01 0.21
CA LEU A 68 -16.29 -21.25 -1.22
C LEU A 68 -17.73 -21.72 -1.46
N ALA A 69 -18.25 -22.63 -0.62
CA ALA A 69 -19.62 -23.09 -0.74
C ALA A 69 -20.65 -21.95 -0.61
N ALA A 70 -20.42 -21.05 0.35
CA ALA A 70 -21.30 -19.91 0.59
C ALA A 70 -21.22 -18.84 -0.52
N THR A 71 -20.03 -18.60 -1.05
CA THR A 71 -19.78 -17.45 -1.95
C THR A 71 -19.83 -17.81 -3.43
N ALA A 72 -19.37 -18.99 -3.84
CA ALA A 72 -19.38 -19.41 -5.25
C ALA A 72 -20.79 -19.57 -5.81
N CYS A 73 -21.73 -20.08 -5.01
CA CYS A 73 -23.14 -20.15 -5.39
C CYS A 73 -23.75 -18.75 -5.56
N ALA A 74 -23.48 -17.83 -4.62
CA ALA A 74 -23.92 -16.43 -4.71
C ALA A 74 -23.30 -15.71 -5.93
N ALA A 75 -22.03 -16.00 -6.22
CA ALA A 75 -21.32 -15.50 -7.40
C ALA A 75 -21.85 -16.12 -8.71
N GLY A 76 -22.68 -17.17 -8.63
CA GLY A 76 -23.32 -17.81 -9.78
C GLY A 76 -22.33 -18.51 -10.71
N LEU A 77 -21.28 -19.12 -10.16
CA LEU A 77 -20.27 -19.85 -10.93
C LEU A 77 -20.92 -20.95 -11.77
N GLN A 78 -20.59 -21.00 -13.06
CA GLN A 78 -21.12 -21.98 -14.03
C GLN A 78 -20.01 -22.91 -14.51
N PRO A 79 -20.33 -24.10 -15.03
CA PRO A 79 -19.36 -24.94 -15.72
C PRO A 79 -18.63 -24.16 -16.84
N GLY A 80 -17.30 -24.26 -16.89
CA GLY A 80 -16.44 -23.52 -17.82
C GLY A 80 -16.18 -22.07 -17.41
N ALA A 81 -16.41 -21.72 -16.15
CA ALA A 81 -16.08 -20.41 -15.60
C ALA A 81 -14.56 -20.20 -15.48
N PHE A 82 -13.80 -21.27 -15.29
CA PHE A 82 -12.34 -21.27 -15.29
C PHE A 82 -11.80 -21.64 -16.68
N THR A 83 -10.85 -20.84 -17.19
CA THR A 83 -10.13 -21.12 -18.44
C THR A 83 -8.65 -20.84 -18.26
N LEU A 84 -7.77 -21.52 -19.03
CA LEU A 84 -6.34 -21.25 -18.98
C LEU A 84 -6.03 -19.80 -19.35
N ARG A 85 -5.21 -19.13 -18.53
CA ARG A 85 -4.67 -17.81 -18.88
C ARG A 85 -3.52 -18.01 -19.87
N SER A 86 -3.60 -17.34 -21.02
CA SER A 86 -2.53 -17.35 -22.01
C SER A 86 -1.25 -16.78 -21.41
N ARG A 87 -0.13 -17.49 -21.56
CA ARG A 87 1.21 -17.07 -21.09
C ARG A 87 2.21 -17.17 -22.23
N SER A 88 3.21 -16.28 -22.24
CA SER A 88 4.36 -16.45 -23.12
C SER A 88 5.28 -17.55 -22.54
N PRO A 89 6.07 -18.27 -23.37
CA PRO A 89 7.01 -19.27 -22.86
C PRO A 89 8.00 -18.70 -21.83
N LYS A 90 8.45 -17.45 -22.02
CA LYS A 90 9.38 -16.77 -21.11
C LYS A 90 8.75 -16.43 -19.77
N SER A 91 7.50 -15.94 -19.78
CA SER A 91 6.78 -15.65 -18.54
C SER A 91 6.48 -16.91 -17.74
N ALA A 92 6.23 -18.05 -18.41
CA ALA A 92 6.01 -19.33 -17.74
C ALA A 92 7.27 -19.85 -17.02
N GLU A 93 8.44 -19.79 -17.68
CA GLU A 93 9.72 -20.22 -17.09
C GLU A 93 10.10 -19.38 -15.86
N GLN A 94 9.76 -18.10 -15.84
CA GLN A 94 10.09 -17.21 -14.74
C GLN A 94 9.10 -17.28 -13.58
N GLU A 95 7.80 -17.35 -13.86
CA GLU A 95 6.77 -17.63 -12.84
C GLU A 95 7.12 -18.91 -12.06
N GLU A 96 7.69 -19.91 -12.75
CA GLU A 96 8.12 -21.17 -12.19
C GLU A 96 9.43 -21.08 -11.39
N ALA A 97 10.35 -20.19 -11.78
CA ALA A 97 11.61 -19.95 -11.08
C ALA A 97 11.45 -19.12 -9.80
N GLU A 98 10.47 -18.23 -9.79
CA GLU A 98 10.19 -17.31 -8.68
C GLU A 98 9.10 -17.81 -7.73
N ASP A 99 8.45 -18.96 -8.02
CA ASP A 99 7.43 -19.55 -7.14
C ASP A 99 8.07 -20.02 -5.81
N PRO A 100 7.77 -19.35 -4.67
CA PRO A 100 8.30 -19.73 -3.36
C PRO A 100 7.85 -21.14 -2.92
N ALA A 101 6.77 -21.66 -3.50
CA ALA A 101 6.27 -23.01 -3.26
C ALA A 101 7.02 -24.09 -4.06
N ALA A 102 7.74 -23.73 -5.13
CA ALA A 102 8.49 -24.68 -5.97
C ALA A 102 9.63 -25.39 -5.21
N GLY A 103 10.14 -24.78 -4.13
CA GLY A 103 11.25 -25.32 -3.34
C GLY A 103 10.92 -26.47 -2.38
N ARG A 104 9.65 -26.88 -2.23
CA ARG A 104 9.26 -27.98 -1.31
C ARG A 104 8.85 -29.23 -2.08
N ILE A 105 9.83 -29.98 -2.58
CA ILE A 105 9.60 -31.36 -3.01
C ILE A 105 9.25 -32.19 -1.76
N ARG A 106 7.98 -32.54 -1.58
CA ARG A 106 7.57 -33.63 -0.68
C ARG A 106 7.10 -34.80 -1.55
N HIS A 107 7.55 -36.01 -1.23
CA HIS A 107 7.17 -37.25 -1.94
C HIS A 107 7.52 -37.31 -3.43
N GLY A 108 8.59 -36.63 -3.88
CA GLY A 108 9.15 -36.81 -5.22
C GLY A 108 8.33 -36.27 -6.40
N SER A 109 7.23 -35.55 -6.15
CA SER A 109 6.47 -34.84 -7.21
C SER A 109 6.51 -33.32 -7.00
N ARG A 110 6.74 -32.59 -8.10
CA ARG A 110 6.76 -31.11 -8.09
C ARG A 110 5.33 -30.59 -7.94
N PRO A 111 5.07 -29.59 -7.07
CA PRO A 111 3.79 -28.90 -7.05
C PRO A 111 3.52 -28.22 -8.40
N VAL A 112 2.26 -28.19 -8.82
CA VAL A 112 1.83 -27.53 -10.05
C VAL A 112 1.20 -26.19 -9.71
N SER A 113 1.69 -25.13 -10.33
CA SER A 113 1.22 -23.78 -10.10
C SER A 113 0.79 -23.14 -11.42
N GLY A 114 -0.37 -22.49 -11.46
CA GLY A 114 -0.78 -21.81 -12.70
C GLY A 114 -1.92 -20.81 -12.56
N TRP A 115 -2.04 -19.99 -13.60
CA TRP A 115 -3.02 -18.92 -13.71
C TRP A 115 -4.21 -19.34 -14.57
N LEU A 116 -5.41 -19.03 -14.08
CA LEU A 116 -6.68 -19.24 -14.76
C LEU A 116 -7.43 -17.91 -14.85
N ASN A 117 -8.14 -17.67 -15.95
CA ASN A 117 -9.19 -16.65 -15.96
C ASN A 117 -10.43 -17.20 -15.26
N VAL A 118 -11.19 -16.33 -14.59
CA VAL A 118 -12.42 -16.68 -13.88
C VAL A 118 -13.54 -15.74 -14.29
N SER A 119 -14.72 -16.30 -14.56
CA SER A 119 -15.93 -15.52 -14.85
C SER A 119 -17.05 -15.88 -13.89
N THR A 120 -17.52 -14.90 -13.11
CA THR A 120 -18.71 -15.02 -12.25
C THR A 120 -19.93 -14.40 -12.94
N ARG A 121 -21.10 -14.39 -12.30
CA ARG A 121 -22.29 -13.71 -12.83
C ARG A 121 -22.04 -12.22 -13.08
N SER A 122 -21.38 -11.56 -12.13
CA SER A 122 -21.25 -10.09 -12.11
C SER A 122 -19.86 -9.59 -12.49
N ALA A 123 -18.84 -10.46 -12.54
CA ALA A 123 -17.46 -10.02 -12.71
C ALA A 123 -16.61 -10.97 -13.57
N ARG A 124 -15.47 -10.45 -14.04
CA ARG A 124 -14.36 -11.24 -14.60
C ARG A 124 -13.11 -10.98 -13.79
N GLY A 125 -12.26 -11.99 -13.69
CA GLY A 125 -11.09 -11.96 -12.84
C GLY A 125 -10.06 -13.01 -13.21
N THR A 126 -9.08 -13.16 -12.33
CA THR A 126 -7.99 -14.11 -12.44
C THR A 126 -7.91 -14.97 -11.19
N ALA A 127 -7.36 -16.17 -11.31
CA ALA A 127 -7.05 -17.05 -10.21
C ALA A 127 -5.66 -17.66 -10.35
N ARG A 128 -4.97 -17.85 -9.23
CA ARG A 128 -3.75 -18.66 -9.15
C ARG A 128 -4.03 -19.89 -8.31
N VAL A 129 -3.62 -21.06 -8.80
CA VAL A 129 -3.85 -22.34 -8.14
C VAL A 129 -2.53 -23.04 -7.93
N HIS A 130 -2.26 -23.50 -6.71
CA HIS A 130 -1.12 -24.33 -6.35
C HIS A 130 -1.61 -25.72 -5.95
N LEU A 131 -1.27 -26.74 -6.74
CA LEU A 131 -1.69 -28.13 -6.56
C LEU A 131 -0.54 -29.01 -6.07
N HIS A 132 -0.84 -29.86 -5.10
CA HIS A 132 0.03 -30.96 -4.68
C HIS A 132 -0.65 -32.29 -4.97
N ARG A 133 0.14 -33.24 -5.46
CA ARG A 133 -0.34 -34.60 -5.67
C ARG A 133 -0.22 -35.39 -4.37
N GLY A 134 -1.34 -35.91 -3.87
CA GLY A 134 -1.36 -36.78 -2.71
C GLY A 134 -0.84 -38.18 -3.02
N ASP A 135 -0.58 -38.97 -1.99
CA ASP A 135 -0.15 -40.38 -2.11
C ASP A 135 -1.21 -41.26 -2.81
N ASP A 136 -2.48 -40.84 -2.76
CA ASP A 136 -3.59 -41.45 -3.48
C ASP A 136 -3.67 -41.05 -4.96
N GLY A 137 -2.69 -40.27 -5.43
CA GLY A 137 -2.59 -39.80 -6.80
C GLY A 137 -3.52 -38.63 -7.14
N ALA A 138 -4.30 -38.11 -6.19
CA ALA A 138 -5.24 -37.02 -6.41
C ALA A 138 -4.59 -35.64 -6.19
N ASP A 139 -4.90 -34.70 -7.08
CA ASP A 139 -4.48 -33.30 -6.95
C ASP A 139 -5.34 -32.55 -5.93
N ARG A 140 -4.65 -31.85 -5.02
CA ARG A 140 -5.26 -31.03 -3.97
C ARG A 140 -4.63 -29.66 -3.93
N CYS A 141 -5.47 -28.63 -3.86
CA CYS A 141 -5.05 -27.25 -3.80
C CYS A 141 -4.52 -26.88 -2.40
N SER A 142 -3.30 -26.34 -2.33
CA SER A 142 -2.71 -25.78 -1.11
C SER A 142 -2.87 -24.27 -1.02
N VAL A 143 -2.87 -23.56 -2.15
CA VAL A 143 -3.11 -22.11 -2.19
C VAL A 143 -4.00 -21.81 -3.40
N LEU A 144 -5.16 -21.22 -3.12
CA LEU A 144 -6.03 -20.61 -4.11
C LEU A 144 -5.95 -19.10 -3.94
N PHE A 145 -5.72 -18.39 -5.03
CA PHE A 145 -5.87 -16.94 -5.11
C PHE A 145 -6.94 -16.63 -6.13
N THR A 146 -7.81 -15.66 -5.84
CA THR A 146 -8.82 -15.14 -6.76
C THR A 146 -8.83 -13.61 -6.68
N SER A 147 -8.90 -12.94 -7.82
CA SER A 147 -8.93 -11.48 -7.87
C SER A 147 -9.84 -10.98 -8.97
N MET A 148 -10.64 -9.94 -8.69
CA MET A 148 -11.49 -9.30 -9.69
C MET A 148 -10.68 -8.34 -10.57
N SER A 149 -10.88 -8.43 -11.88
CA SER A 149 -10.28 -7.51 -12.85
C SER A 149 -11.30 -6.46 -13.33
N GLU A 150 -12.57 -6.84 -13.49
CA GLU A 150 -13.62 -5.92 -13.93
C GLU A 150 -15.03 -6.41 -13.56
N LEU A 151 -15.95 -5.46 -13.42
CA LEU A 151 -17.39 -5.70 -13.30
C LEU A 151 -18.06 -5.71 -14.68
N LYS A 152 -18.93 -6.71 -14.90
CA LYS A 152 -19.70 -6.84 -16.13
C LYS A 152 -20.74 -5.71 -16.22
N GLY A 153 -20.77 -4.99 -17.34
CA GLY A 153 -21.63 -3.82 -17.55
C GLY A 153 -21.05 -2.50 -17.05
N PHE A 154 -19.93 -2.53 -16.33
CA PHE A 154 -19.20 -1.36 -15.83
C PHE A 154 -17.73 -1.40 -16.26
N GLU A 155 -17.45 -2.04 -17.39
CA GLU A 155 -16.10 -2.16 -17.89
C GLU A 155 -15.51 -0.81 -18.28
N GLU A 156 -14.19 -0.68 -18.13
CA GLU A 156 -13.48 0.52 -18.55
C GLU A 156 -13.67 0.78 -20.06
N ALA A 157 -13.79 2.07 -20.41
CA ALA A 157 -14.04 2.55 -21.76
C ALA A 157 -12.78 2.51 -22.65
N THR A 158 -12.19 1.33 -22.79
CA THR A 158 -10.93 1.08 -23.51
C THR A 158 -11.15 0.17 -24.73
N GLY A 159 -10.15 0.11 -25.62
CA GLY A 159 -10.19 -0.74 -26.81
C GLY A 159 -11.45 -0.54 -27.66
N PRO A 160 -12.26 -1.58 -27.94
CA PRO A 160 -13.52 -1.47 -28.67
C PRO A 160 -14.59 -0.60 -28.00
N ARG A 161 -14.51 -0.39 -26.68
CA ARG A 161 -15.41 0.48 -25.90
C ARG A 161 -14.94 1.94 -25.85
N ARG A 162 -13.82 2.26 -26.51
CA ARG A 162 -13.24 3.60 -26.51
C ARG A 162 -14.23 4.61 -27.12
N PRO A 163 -14.44 5.78 -26.48
CA PRO A 163 -15.25 6.84 -27.08
C PRO A 163 -14.71 7.28 -28.45
N CYS A 164 -15.60 7.51 -29.41
CA CYS A 164 -15.24 7.88 -30.80
C CYS A 164 -14.49 9.23 -30.92
N GLY A 165 -14.74 10.16 -30.00
CA GLY A 165 -14.07 11.46 -29.96
C GLY A 165 -14.46 12.46 -31.07
N HIS A 166 -15.30 12.07 -32.03
CA HIS A 166 -15.83 12.99 -33.05
C HIS A 166 -16.98 13.81 -32.47
N ALA A 167 -16.77 15.13 -32.42
CA ALA A 167 -17.69 16.08 -31.79
C ALA A 167 -18.93 16.35 -32.65
N THR A 168 -20.03 15.66 -32.34
CA THR A 168 -21.39 16.23 -32.46
C THR A 168 -21.98 16.58 -31.10
N ASP A 169 -21.34 16.16 -30.00
CA ASP A 169 -21.75 16.47 -28.63
C ASP A 169 -20.91 17.63 -28.07
N LYS A 170 -21.55 18.76 -27.78
CA LYS A 170 -20.97 19.88 -27.02
C LYS A 170 -20.28 19.43 -25.71
N ALA A 171 -20.77 18.33 -25.12
CA ALA A 171 -20.25 17.75 -23.88
C ALA A 171 -18.77 17.30 -23.94
N ALA A 172 -18.25 16.92 -25.11
CA ALA A 172 -16.85 16.51 -25.27
C ALA A 172 -15.87 17.71 -25.27
N SER A 173 -16.31 18.86 -25.81
CA SER A 173 -15.57 20.12 -25.77
C SER A 173 -15.53 20.72 -24.35
N GLU A 174 -16.59 20.52 -23.57
CA GLU A 174 -16.72 21.03 -22.19
C GLU A 174 -15.95 20.18 -21.17
N ALA A 175 -15.63 18.91 -21.47
CA ALA A 175 -14.86 18.04 -20.59
C ALA A 175 -13.46 18.59 -20.26
N LYS A 176 -12.78 19.24 -21.22
CA LYS A 176 -11.48 19.90 -20.99
C LYS A 176 -11.54 21.04 -19.96
N HIS A 177 -12.72 21.63 -19.73
CA HIS A 177 -12.92 22.68 -18.73
C HIS A 177 -13.20 22.13 -17.32
N ARG A 178 -13.33 20.81 -17.13
CA ARG A 178 -13.60 20.20 -15.81
C ARG A 178 -12.34 19.79 -15.04
N CYS A 179 -11.17 19.84 -15.68
CA CYS A 179 -9.95 19.18 -15.18
C CYS A 179 -9.02 20.11 -14.39
N ASN A 180 -9.41 21.39 -14.27
CA ASN A 180 -8.75 22.41 -13.45
C ASN A 180 -9.50 22.69 -12.13
N GLY A 181 -10.37 21.79 -11.65
CA GLY A 181 -11.26 22.09 -10.52
C GLY A 181 -12.29 23.18 -10.86
N THR A 182 -12.54 23.39 -12.17
CA THR A 182 -13.47 24.37 -12.73
C THR A 182 -14.71 23.69 -13.31
N ALA A 183 -14.99 22.44 -12.92
CA ALA A 183 -16.32 21.88 -13.11
C ALA A 183 -17.32 22.95 -12.68
N ALA A 184 -18.28 23.26 -13.56
CA ALA A 184 -19.26 24.31 -13.32
C ALA A 184 -19.71 24.20 -11.86
N ALA A 185 -19.70 25.31 -11.13
CA ALA A 185 -19.85 25.41 -9.67
C ALA A 185 -21.18 24.87 -9.09
N HIS A 186 -21.85 23.96 -9.79
CA HIS A 186 -23.21 23.50 -9.57
C HIS A 186 -23.38 21.97 -9.56
N GLU A 187 -22.38 21.16 -9.94
CA GLU A 187 -22.48 19.68 -9.82
C GLU A 187 -21.59 19.15 -8.69
N GLU A 188 -22.23 18.62 -7.65
CA GLU A 188 -21.56 17.94 -6.53
C GLU A 188 -20.91 16.63 -7.04
N PRO A 189 -19.66 16.32 -6.63
CA PRO A 189 -19.01 15.07 -7.05
C PRO A 189 -19.69 13.88 -6.40
N TYR A 190 -19.69 12.71 -7.05
CA TYR A 190 -20.15 11.48 -6.42
C TYR A 190 -19.13 10.99 -5.37
N VAL A 191 -17.84 11.14 -5.68
CA VAL A 191 -16.71 10.83 -4.79
C VAL A 191 -15.87 12.07 -4.52
N LEU A 192 -15.61 12.37 -3.25
CA LEU A 192 -14.58 13.31 -2.84
C LEU A 192 -13.36 12.56 -2.28
N ILE A 193 -12.19 12.78 -2.88
CA ILE A 193 -10.91 12.25 -2.40
C ILE A 193 -10.12 13.36 -1.71
N ILE A 194 -9.74 13.12 -0.46
CA ILE A 194 -8.98 14.06 0.38
C ILE A 194 -7.51 13.64 0.37
N GLY A 195 -6.68 14.40 -0.32
CA GLY A 195 -5.26 14.14 -0.57
C GLY A 195 -5.00 13.82 -2.04
N GLY A 196 -4.12 14.59 -2.68
CA GLY A 196 -3.79 14.44 -4.10
C GLY A 196 -2.31 14.15 -4.34
N SER A 197 -1.79 13.20 -3.56
CA SER A 197 -0.53 12.51 -3.84
C SER A 197 -0.82 11.18 -4.56
N GLN A 198 0.15 10.27 -4.63
CA GLN A 198 0.05 9.02 -5.39
C GLN A 198 -1.23 8.22 -5.14
N SER A 199 -1.60 7.88 -3.90
CA SER A 199 -2.78 7.06 -3.61
C SER A 199 -4.08 7.71 -4.11
N GLY A 200 -4.27 9.00 -3.83
CA GLY A 200 -5.46 9.74 -4.29
C GLY A 200 -5.53 9.89 -5.80
N LEU A 201 -4.39 10.06 -6.48
CA LEU A 201 -4.33 10.13 -7.94
C LEU A 201 -4.53 8.77 -8.61
N MET A 202 -3.99 7.68 -8.05
CA MET A 202 -4.19 6.32 -8.54
C MET A 202 -5.68 5.98 -8.54
N LEU A 203 -6.35 6.20 -7.41
CA LEU A 203 -7.78 5.98 -7.26
C LEU A 203 -8.61 6.86 -8.22
N ALA A 204 -8.30 8.16 -8.28
CA ALA A 204 -9.00 9.08 -9.17
C ALA A 204 -8.87 8.67 -10.65
N ALA A 205 -7.73 8.13 -11.06
CA ALA A 205 -7.53 7.63 -12.42
C ALA A 205 -8.42 6.40 -12.72
N ARG A 206 -8.53 5.45 -11.79
CA ARG A 206 -9.45 4.31 -11.93
C ARG A 206 -10.90 4.76 -11.99
N LEU A 207 -11.34 5.59 -11.05
CA LEU A 207 -12.70 6.15 -11.02
C LEU A 207 -13.05 6.92 -12.30
N LYS A 208 -12.09 7.70 -12.83
CA LYS A 208 -12.25 8.44 -14.10
C LYS A 208 -12.49 7.49 -15.29
N ASN A 209 -11.72 6.41 -15.41
CA ASN A 209 -11.88 5.43 -16.50
C ASN A 209 -13.17 4.60 -16.38
N LEU A 210 -13.72 4.52 -15.17
CA LEU A 210 -15.03 3.93 -14.88
C LEU A 210 -16.17 4.97 -14.92
N GLN A 211 -15.87 6.20 -15.34
CA GLN A 211 -16.82 7.30 -15.51
C GLN A 211 -17.56 7.70 -14.22
N VAL A 212 -16.92 7.52 -13.06
CA VAL A 212 -17.43 7.97 -11.76
C VAL A 212 -17.07 9.45 -11.56
N PRO A 213 -18.04 10.34 -11.28
CA PRO A 213 -17.76 11.75 -11.00
C PRO A 213 -16.93 11.91 -9.71
N THR A 214 -15.69 12.37 -9.86
CA THR A 214 -14.72 12.47 -8.75
C THR A 214 -14.08 13.84 -8.68
N LEU A 215 -13.86 14.32 -7.45
CA LEU A 215 -13.05 15.50 -7.14
C LEU A 215 -11.95 15.10 -6.16
N VAL A 216 -10.71 15.45 -6.46
CA VAL A 216 -9.57 15.35 -5.53
C VAL A 216 -9.30 16.73 -4.94
N VAL A 217 -9.19 16.84 -3.62
CA VAL A 217 -8.81 18.07 -2.92
C VAL A 217 -7.52 17.87 -2.14
N ASP A 218 -6.66 18.87 -2.11
CA ASP A 218 -5.45 18.86 -1.27
C ASP A 218 -5.19 20.26 -0.71
N LYS A 219 -4.70 20.32 0.53
CA LYS A 219 -4.29 21.58 1.18
C LYS A 219 -3.08 22.21 0.47
N LEU A 220 -2.24 21.41 -0.17
CA LEU A 220 -1.09 21.86 -0.95
C LEU A 220 -1.51 22.28 -2.35
N ALA A 221 -0.71 23.13 -2.99
CA ALA A 221 -1.10 23.78 -4.23
C ALA A 221 -1.09 22.82 -5.43
N LYS A 222 -0.11 21.92 -5.49
CA LYS A 222 0.08 20.98 -6.59
C LYS A 222 0.15 19.54 -6.12
N PRO A 223 -0.19 18.58 -6.99
CA PRO A 223 0.07 17.18 -6.73
C PRO A 223 1.55 16.93 -6.42
N GLY A 224 1.78 16.04 -5.46
CA GLY A 224 3.12 15.67 -5.00
C GLY A 224 3.87 16.73 -4.20
N ASP A 225 3.27 17.89 -3.86
CA ASP A 225 3.95 18.88 -3.00
C ASP A 225 4.30 18.31 -1.62
N SER A 226 3.61 17.26 -1.19
CA SER A 226 3.96 16.44 -0.02
C SER A 226 5.38 15.87 -0.11
N TRP A 227 5.83 15.52 -1.32
CA TRP A 227 7.19 15.06 -1.63
C TRP A 227 8.14 16.21 -1.87
N ARG A 228 7.73 17.20 -2.68
CA ARG A 228 8.56 18.37 -3.03
C ARG A 228 9.05 19.14 -1.80
N ASN A 229 8.22 19.22 -0.77
CA ASN A 229 8.52 19.92 0.49
C ASN A 229 9.36 19.10 1.49
N ARG A 230 9.87 17.92 1.11
CA ARG A 230 10.79 17.12 1.95
C ARG A 230 12.24 17.57 1.74
N TYR A 231 13.16 17.05 2.55
CA TYR A 231 14.59 17.39 2.50
C TYR A 231 15.23 17.03 1.15
N ASN A 232 16.19 17.84 0.70
CA ASN A 232 16.79 17.77 -0.64
C ASN A 232 17.40 16.40 -0.99
N SER A 233 18.00 15.69 -0.03
CA SER A 233 18.65 14.40 -0.26
C SER A 233 17.67 13.22 -0.46
N LEU A 234 16.36 13.42 -0.26
CA LEU A 234 15.38 12.35 -0.31
C LEU A 234 15.24 11.74 -1.72
N HIS A 235 15.48 10.43 -1.78
CA HIS A 235 15.12 9.55 -2.89
C HIS A 235 14.12 8.50 -2.40
N LEU A 236 13.33 7.94 -3.31
CA LEU A 236 12.52 6.77 -3.00
C LEU A 236 13.45 5.61 -2.63
N HIS A 237 13.12 4.89 -1.56
CA HIS A 237 13.86 3.68 -1.18
C HIS A 237 13.48 2.46 -2.03
N ASP A 238 12.32 2.57 -2.68
CA ASP A 238 11.75 1.54 -3.52
C ASP A 238 12.15 1.77 -4.99
N PRO A 239 12.44 0.70 -5.75
CA PRO A 239 12.79 0.83 -7.15
C PRO A 239 11.56 1.26 -7.98
N ILE A 240 11.79 1.87 -9.15
CA ILE A 240 10.70 2.43 -9.98
C ILE A 240 9.58 1.45 -10.33
N TRP A 241 9.89 0.15 -10.45
CA TRP A 241 8.91 -0.86 -10.85
C TRP A 241 7.76 -1.01 -9.84
N VAL A 242 8.05 -1.01 -8.54
CA VAL A 242 7.01 -1.06 -7.49
C VAL A 242 6.27 0.27 -7.32
N CYS A 243 6.80 1.36 -7.89
CA CYS A 243 6.25 2.71 -7.74
C CYS A 243 5.40 3.14 -8.95
N HIS A 244 5.21 2.28 -9.95
CA HIS A 244 4.46 2.62 -11.14
C HIS A 244 3.02 3.02 -10.82
N MET A 245 2.50 4.00 -11.56
CA MET A 245 1.12 4.44 -11.45
C MET A 245 0.26 3.65 -12.45
N PRO A 246 -1.03 3.38 -12.16
CA PRO A 246 -1.93 2.70 -13.08
C PRO A 246 -1.95 3.38 -14.46
N TYR A 247 -2.06 2.59 -15.52
CA TYR A 247 -2.15 3.04 -16.93
C TYR A 247 -0.91 3.68 -17.54
N LEU A 248 -0.05 4.31 -16.74
CA LEU A 248 1.11 5.05 -17.26
C LEU A 248 2.36 4.74 -16.43
N PRO A 249 3.25 3.85 -16.91
CA PRO A 249 4.53 3.61 -16.25
C PRO A 249 5.44 4.84 -16.35
N PHE A 250 6.47 4.87 -15.51
CA PHE A 250 7.51 5.88 -15.59
C PHE A 250 8.25 5.77 -16.93
N PRO A 251 8.82 6.88 -17.44
CA PRO A 251 9.68 6.84 -18.61
C PRO A 251 10.88 5.90 -18.40
N SER A 252 11.18 5.07 -19.40
CA SER A 252 12.20 4.01 -19.30
C SER A 252 13.64 4.50 -19.06
N HIS A 253 13.94 5.78 -19.26
CA HIS A 253 15.27 6.35 -18.99
C HIS A 253 15.42 6.90 -17.56
N PHE A 254 14.38 6.83 -16.74
CA PHE A 254 14.45 7.31 -15.36
C PHE A 254 15.38 6.42 -14.53
N PRO A 255 16.06 7.00 -13.52
CA PRO A 255 16.88 6.20 -12.62
C PRO A 255 16.02 5.24 -11.80
N VAL A 256 16.61 4.12 -11.37
CA VAL A 256 15.93 3.09 -10.57
C VAL A 256 15.32 3.64 -9.28
N TYR A 257 15.94 4.65 -8.66
CA TYR A 257 15.40 5.35 -7.49
C TYR A 257 15.19 6.82 -7.85
N LEU A 258 13.96 7.30 -7.73
CA LEU A 258 13.61 8.68 -8.09
C LEU A 258 13.89 9.63 -6.92
N SER A 259 14.41 10.81 -7.22
CA SER A 259 14.43 11.90 -6.23
C SER A 259 13.01 12.38 -5.92
N LYS A 260 12.81 12.97 -4.74
CA LYS A 260 11.52 13.54 -4.32
C LYS A 260 10.90 14.46 -5.38
N ASP A 261 11.72 15.30 -6.02
CA ASP A 261 11.25 16.33 -6.95
C ASP A 261 10.83 15.70 -8.29
N ARG A 262 11.61 14.74 -8.78
CA ARG A 262 11.27 14.00 -10.01
C ARG A 262 9.98 13.21 -9.84
N TYR A 263 9.80 12.55 -8.69
CA TYR A 263 8.57 11.83 -8.40
C TYR A 263 7.38 12.79 -8.27
N ALA A 264 7.57 13.91 -7.58
CA ALA A 264 6.53 14.91 -7.44
C ALA A 264 6.09 15.47 -8.80
N ASP A 265 7.04 15.84 -9.66
CA ASP A 265 6.76 16.38 -11.01
C ASP A 265 6.11 15.33 -11.92
N TRP A 266 6.44 14.05 -11.73
CA TRP A 266 5.71 12.96 -12.35
C TRP A 266 4.25 12.92 -11.91
N LEU A 267 3.94 13.07 -10.62
CA LEU A 267 2.56 13.08 -10.12
C LEU A 267 1.72 14.23 -10.70
N ASP A 268 2.31 15.42 -10.84
CA ASP A 268 1.62 16.57 -11.48
C ASP A 268 1.38 16.29 -12.98
N THR A 269 2.37 15.70 -13.67
CA THR A 269 2.24 15.29 -15.07
C THR A 269 1.18 14.20 -15.24
N TYR A 270 1.21 13.18 -14.40
CA TYR A 270 0.25 12.07 -14.40
C TYR A 270 -1.19 12.58 -14.23
N ARG A 271 -1.42 13.51 -13.29
CA ARG A 271 -2.71 14.17 -13.09
C ARG A 271 -3.22 14.87 -14.36
N GLN A 272 -2.33 15.50 -15.13
CA GLN A 272 -2.69 16.17 -16.37
C GLN A 272 -2.99 15.17 -17.50
N VAL A 273 -2.14 14.15 -17.68
CA VAL A 273 -2.30 13.12 -18.72
C VAL A 273 -3.56 12.29 -18.50
N MET A 274 -3.86 11.94 -17.25
CA MET A 274 -5.03 11.15 -16.87
C MET A 274 -6.30 11.99 -16.70
N ASP A 275 -6.25 13.30 -16.98
CA ASP A 275 -7.41 14.19 -16.95
C ASP A 275 -8.14 14.21 -15.58
N ILE A 276 -7.36 14.16 -14.50
CA ILE A 276 -7.87 14.06 -13.13
C ILE A 276 -8.33 15.44 -12.64
N ASN A 277 -9.58 15.49 -12.15
CA ASN A 277 -10.16 16.68 -11.54
C ASN A 277 -9.59 16.89 -10.12
N PHE A 278 -8.60 17.78 -10.01
CA PHE A 278 -7.92 18.09 -8.77
C PHE A 278 -8.02 19.59 -8.43
N GLN A 279 -8.24 19.87 -7.16
CA GLN A 279 -8.33 21.20 -6.58
C GLN A 279 -7.34 21.37 -5.42
N GLY A 280 -6.16 21.90 -5.73
CA GLY A 280 -5.14 22.24 -4.72
C GLY A 280 -5.48 23.51 -3.93
N GLY A 281 -4.71 23.74 -2.86
CA GLY A 281 -4.91 24.86 -1.94
C GLY A 281 -6.25 24.80 -1.18
N THR A 282 -6.84 23.61 -1.09
CA THR A 282 -8.17 23.34 -0.52
C THR A 282 -8.02 22.41 0.67
N ALA A 283 -8.06 22.98 1.87
CA ALA A 283 -7.97 22.20 3.11
C ALA A 283 -9.36 21.75 3.54
N VAL A 284 -9.55 20.44 3.76
CA VAL A 284 -10.73 19.94 4.47
C VAL A 284 -10.55 20.21 5.96
N THR A 285 -11.57 20.83 6.57
CA THR A 285 -11.55 21.23 7.98
C THR A 285 -12.54 20.44 8.82
N HIS A 286 -13.64 19.97 8.22
CA HIS A 286 -14.64 19.14 8.88
C HIS A 286 -15.40 18.28 7.85
N ALA A 287 -15.87 17.11 8.25
CA ALA A 287 -16.76 16.27 7.46
C ALA A 287 -17.80 15.60 8.37
N SER A 288 -19.05 15.55 7.92
CA SER A 288 -20.13 14.88 8.61
C SER A 288 -21.02 14.11 7.64
N TYR A 289 -21.61 13.01 8.09
CA TYR A 289 -22.51 12.20 7.27
C TYR A 289 -23.97 12.39 7.68
N SER A 290 -24.83 12.66 6.71
CA SER A 290 -26.28 12.75 6.91
C SER A 290 -26.94 11.43 6.54
N ALA A 291 -27.38 10.67 7.53
CA ALA A 291 -28.10 9.41 7.28
C ALA A 291 -29.45 9.60 6.57
N SER A 292 -30.12 10.75 6.76
CA SER A 292 -31.41 11.04 6.13
C SER A 292 -31.28 11.44 4.66
N LYS A 293 -30.20 12.15 4.30
CA LYS A 293 -29.90 12.55 2.91
C LYS A 293 -29.04 11.54 2.16
N GLU A 294 -28.40 10.64 2.91
CA GLU A 294 -27.48 9.63 2.40
C GLU A 294 -26.33 10.28 1.61
N GLU A 295 -25.78 11.33 2.22
CA GLU A 295 -24.77 12.24 1.68
C GLU A 295 -23.84 12.70 2.79
N TRP A 296 -22.61 12.98 2.41
CA TRP A 296 -21.67 13.71 3.25
C TRP A 296 -21.87 15.21 3.06
N GLU A 297 -21.55 15.97 4.10
CA GLU A 297 -21.32 17.41 4.02
C GLU A 297 -19.90 17.68 4.50
N VAL A 298 -19.04 18.17 3.60
CA VAL A 298 -17.60 18.35 3.83
C VAL A 298 -17.27 19.84 3.75
N GLU A 299 -16.80 20.40 4.85
CA GLU A 299 -16.31 21.78 4.93
C GLU A 299 -14.90 21.86 4.33
N VAL A 300 -14.73 22.75 3.36
CA VAL A 300 -13.45 23.03 2.71
C VAL A 300 -13.09 24.51 2.83
N ARG A 301 -11.81 24.78 3.09
CA ARG A 301 -11.23 26.12 3.11
C ARG A 301 -10.27 26.31 1.95
N ARG A 302 -10.52 27.33 1.13
CA ARG A 302 -9.69 27.68 -0.02
C ARG A 302 -9.55 29.20 -0.11
N ALA A 303 -8.32 29.68 -0.28
CA ALA A 303 -8.04 31.13 -0.37
C ALA A 303 -8.63 31.97 0.78
N GLY A 304 -8.75 31.38 1.99
CA GLY A 304 -9.34 32.04 3.16
C GLY A 304 -10.87 31.93 3.27
N GLU A 305 -11.54 31.45 2.23
CA GLU A 305 -13.00 31.27 2.19
C GLU A 305 -13.40 29.84 2.58
N THR A 306 -14.49 29.73 3.33
CA THR A 306 -15.10 28.44 3.70
C THR A 306 -16.28 28.14 2.78
N SER A 307 -16.35 26.92 2.26
CA SER A 307 -17.47 26.40 1.47
C SER A 307 -17.73 24.93 1.78
N PHE A 308 -18.76 24.34 1.17
CA PHE A 308 -19.16 22.95 1.41
C PHE A 308 -19.22 22.16 0.11
N VAL A 309 -18.81 20.89 0.17
CA VAL A 309 -18.96 19.90 -0.90
C VAL A 309 -19.82 18.75 -0.36
N ARG A 310 -20.74 18.23 -1.17
CA ARG A 310 -21.73 17.22 -0.76
C ARG A 310 -21.65 15.93 -1.59
N PRO A 311 -20.63 15.09 -1.36
CA PRO A 311 -20.48 13.85 -2.08
C PRO A 311 -21.32 12.71 -1.49
N LYS A 312 -21.52 11.65 -2.27
CA LYS A 312 -22.06 10.38 -1.76
C LYS A 312 -21.02 9.58 -1.00
N HIS A 313 -19.76 9.69 -1.41
CA HIS A 313 -18.65 9.00 -0.78
C HIS A 313 -17.47 9.93 -0.51
N VAL A 314 -16.77 9.68 0.61
CA VAL A 314 -15.54 10.38 0.99
C VAL A 314 -14.42 9.38 1.17
N VAL A 315 -13.28 9.69 0.55
CA VAL A 315 -12.05 8.91 0.62
C VAL A 315 -10.97 9.74 1.30
N PHE A 316 -10.35 9.19 2.34
CA PHE A 316 -9.18 9.79 2.97
C PHE A 316 -7.91 9.18 2.39
N ALA A 317 -7.28 9.88 1.45
CA ALA A 317 -5.96 9.58 0.90
C ALA A 317 -4.90 10.52 1.52
N THR A 318 -4.97 10.72 2.84
CA THR A 318 -4.20 11.75 3.57
C THR A 318 -2.74 11.37 3.82
N GLY A 319 -2.37 10.11 3.53
CA GLY A 319 -1.02 9.58 3.67
C GLY A 319 -0.63 9.26 5.12
N SER A 320 0.19 8.21 5.29
CA SER A 320 0.66 7.73 6.59
C SER A 320 1.72 8.63 7.25
N ALA A 321 2.41 9.47 6.48
CA ALA A 321 3.47 10.37 6.96
C ALA A 321 3.05 11.86 6.94
N SER A 322 1.83 12.16 7.39
CA SER A 322 1.19 13.48 7.18
C SER A 322 0.94 14.31 8.45
N MET A 323 0.86 13.66 9.62
CA MET A 323 0.66 14.34 10.91
C MET A 323 1.85 14.08 11.85
N PRO A 324 2.81 15.02 11.99
CA PRO A 324 4.00 14.84 12.83
C PRO A 324 3.67 14.43 14.27
N SER A 325 4.44 13.47 14.80
CA SER A 325 4.41 13.10 16.20
C SER A 325 5.44 13.92 16.96
N ILE A 326 5.00 14.97 17.66
CA ILE A 326 5.89 15.90 18.37
C ILE A 326 5.78 15.63 19.88
N PRO A 327 6.77 14.99 20.50
CA PRO A 327 6.80 14.83 21.95
C PRO A 327 7.09 16.16 22.67
N SER A 328 6.65 16.26 23.92
CA SER A 328 7.03 17.32 24.84
C SER A 328 8.18 16.87 25.73
N PHE A 329 9.17 17.73 25.96
CA PHE A 329 10.25 17.50 26.92
C PHE A 329 10.26 18.61 27.97
N PRO A 330 10.58 18.29 29.24
CA PRO A 330 10.81 19.32 30.25
C PRO A 330 11.89 20.31 29.80
N GLY A 331 11.65 21.62 29.95
CA GLY A 331 12.61 22.69 29.65
C GLY A 331 12.82 23.01 28.16
N LEU A 332 12.08 22.35 27.25
CA LEU A 332 12.19 22.56 25.80
C LEU A 332 11.97 24.03 25.39
N GLU A 333 11.09 24.74 26.10
CA GLU A 333 10.79 26.17 25.91
C GLU A 333 11.98 27.09 26.20
N SER A 334 12.97 26.62 26.96
CA SER A 334 14.20 27.36 27.28
C SER A 334 15.31 27.17 26.25
N PHE A 335 15.16 26.22 25.33
CA PHE A 335 16.18 25.88 24.34
C PHE A 335 16.42 27.05 23.39
N GLN A 336 17.68 27.44 23.22
CA GLN A 336 18.06 28.60 22.41
C GLN A 336 18.34 28.24 20.94
N GLY A 337 18.40 26.95 20.61
CA GLY A 337 18.57 26.46 19.25
C GLY A 337 17.22 26.16 18.56
N PRO A 338 17.21 25.93 17.25
CA PRO A 338 16.02 25.45 16.56
C PRO A 338 15.65 24.03 17.01
N VAL A 339 14.35 23.82 17.23
CA VAL A 339 13.73 22.50 17.38
C VAL A 339 12.91 22.22 16.14
N LEU A 340 13.30 21.21 15.37
CA LEU A 340 12.66 20.86 14.10
C LEU A 340 12.13 19.44 14.16
N HIS A 341 10.88 19.21 13.76
CA HIS A 341 10.50 17.87 13.34
C HIS A 341 11.18 17.54 12.00
N SER A 342 11.52 16.28 11.75
CA SER A 342 12.14 15.85 10.49
C SER A 342 11.39 16.32 9.23
N SER A 343 10.06 16.44 9.30
CA SER A 343 9.22 16.99 8.21
C SER A 343 9.43 18.48 7.91
N GLN A 344 10.12 19.20 8.79
CA GLN A 344 10.45 20.63 8.67
C GLN A 344 11.94 20.84 8.33
N PHE A 345 12.73 19.76 8.33
CA PHE A 345 14.11 19.81 7.89
C PHE A 345 14.15 19.87 6.36
N ALA A 346 14.66 20.97 5.80
CA ALA A 346 14.72 21.20 4.35
C ALA A 346 15.95 20.53 3.69
N GLY A 347 16.87 20.02 4.50
CA GLY A 347 18.21 19.61 4.05
C GLY A 347 19.25 20.68 4.36
N CYS A 348 20.52 20.29 4.33
CA CYS A 348 21.62 21.24 4.37
C CYS A 348 21.80 21.87 2.99
N GLU A 349 22.03 23.18 2.96
CA GLU A 349 22.43 23.87 1.73
C GLU A 349 23.91 23.59 1.46
N ALA A 350 24.24 23.24 0.21
CA ALA A 350 25.60 22.97 -0.20
C ALA A 350 26.50 24.19 0.08
N ASP A 351 27.70 23.93 0.61
CA ASP A 351 28.70 24.95 0.94
C ASP A 351 28.29 25.99 2.01
N ASP A 352 27.18 25.80 2.73
CA ASP A 352 26.80 26.70 3.83
C ASP A 352 27.71 26.46 5.06
N PRO A 353 28.57 27.43 5.44
CA PRO A 353 29.49 27.27 6.55
C PRO A 353 28.77 27.18 7.91
N ALA A 354 27.46 27.51 7.98
CA ALA A 354 26.69 27.46 9.21
C ALA A 354 26.52 26.05 9.79
N TRP A 355 26.77 25.00 9.00
CA TRP A 355 26.68 23.60 9.46
C TRP A 355 27.96 23.11 10.13
N LYS A 356 29.12 23.66 9.75
CA LYS A 356 30.42 23.17 10.22
C LYS A 356 30.57 23.36 11.73
N GLY A 357 30.82 22.26 12.45
CA GLY A 357 30.99 22.24 13.91
C GLY A 357 29.70 22.49 14.70
N LYS A 358 28.54 22.57 14.02
CA LYS A 358 27.24 22.70 14.70
C LYS A 358 26.88 21.39 15.36
N ARG A 359 26.53 21.40 16.64
CA ARG A 359 26.20 20.19 17.40
C ARG A 359 24.71 19.89 17.28
N CYS A 360 24.37 18.79 16.62
CA CYS A 360 23.01 18.41 16.30
C CYS A 360 22.64 17.11 17.04
N VAL A 361 21.56 17.15 17.83
CA VAL A 361 21.00 15.96 18.47
C VAL A 361 19.75 15.52 17.71
N ILE A 362 19.71 14.27 17.29
CA ILE A 362 18.58 13.66 16.56
C ILE A 362 17.87 12.68 17.47
N VAL A 363 16.58 12.91 17.72
CA VAL A 363 15.71 12.02 18.50
C VAL A 363 15.03 11.01 17.57
N GLY A 364 15.46 9.75 17.63
CA GLY A 364 14.95 8.68 16.78
C GLY A 364 16.07 7.97 16.01
N SER A 365 15.75 6.80 15.45
CA SER A 365 16.73 5.90 14.83
C SER A 365 16.23 5.19 13.57
N ASN A 366 15.08 5.57 13.02
CA ASN A 366 14.54 4.99 11.78
C ASN A 366 15.03 5.79 10.56
N THR A 367 14.38 5.64 9.40
CA THR A 367 14.74 6.29 8.13
C THR A 367 15.06 7.78 8.23
N SER A 368 14.12 8.61 8.71
CA SER A 368 14.35 10.06 8.76
C SER A 368 15.50 10.45 9.70
N ALA A 369 15.82 9.66 10.71
CA ALA A 369 16.95 9.94 11.58
C ALA A 369 18.28 9.73 10.85
N HIS A 370 18.39 8.64 10.08
CA HIS A 370 19.57 8.32 9.29
C HIS A 370 19.79 9.30 8.15
N ASP A 371 18.75 9.63 7.38
CA ASP A 371 18.86 10.57 6.26
C ASP A 371 19.31 11.95 6.74
N VAL A 372 18.72 12.46 7.82
CA VAL A 372 19.10 13.75 8.41
C VAL A 372 20.49 13.69 9.04
N ALA A 373 20.86 12.58 9.69
CA ALA A 373 22.19 12.39 10.26
C ALA A 373 23.27 12.40 9.18
N GLN A 374 23.03 11.70 8.07
CA GLN A 374 23.94 11.65 6.94
C GLN A 374 24.13 13.04 6.34
N ASP A 375 23.04 13.74 6.02
CA ASP A 375 23.10 15.08 5.41
C ASP A 375 23.85 16.07 6.32
N LEU A 376 23.53 16.12 7.61
CA LEU A 376 24.23 16.98 8.58
C LEU A 376 25.72 16.62 8.70
N CYS A 377 26.07 15.33 8.78
CA CYS A 377 27.45 14.88 8.94
C CYS A 377 28.30 15.18 7.68
N GLU A 378 27.74 15.01 6.50
CA GLU A 378 28.40 15.33 5.22
C GLU A 378 28.68 16.83 5.07
N HIS A 379 27.84 17.68 5.68
CA HIS A 379 28.02 19.13 5.75
C HIS A 379 28.83 19.60 6.98
N GLY A 380 29.47 18.67 7.70
CA GLY A 380 30.43 18.97 8.75
C GLY A 380 29.84 19.29 10.13
N ALA A 381 28.56 19.00 10.36
CA ALA A 381 27.97 19.06 11.69
C ALA A 381 28.43 17.90 12.58
N GLU A 382 28.46 18.13 13.89
CA GLU A 382 28.70 17.09 14.90
C GLU A 382 27.36 16.47 15.28
N VAL A 383 27.10 15.24 14.85
CA VAL A 383 25.78 14.62 14.97
C VAL A 383 25.78 13.56 16.08
N THR A 384 24.80 13.62 16.98
CA THR A 384 24.49 12.54 17.92
C THR A 384 23.07 12.04 17.70
N MET A 385 22.92 10.74 17.41
CA MET A 385 21.64 10.06 17.25
C MET A 385 21.22 9.36 18.56
N LEU A 386 19.97 9.57 18.99
CA LEU A 386 19.39 8.91 20.16
C LEU A 386 18.53 7.73 19.72
N GLN A 387 18.97 6.51 20.05
CA GLN A 387 18.20 5.28 19.78
C GLN A 387 17.49 4.83 21.05
N ARG A 388 16.21 5.16 21.22
CA ARG A 388 15.42 4.68 22.37
C ARG A 388 15.15 3.18 22.30
N SER A 389 14.76 2.70 21.13
CA SER A 389 14.31 1.32 20.91
C SER A 389 15.08 0.69 19.75
N ALA A 390 15.20 -0.63 19.75
CA ALA A 390 15.86 -1.35 18.67
C ALA A 390 15.23 -1.04 17.30
N THR A 391 16.04 -1.04 16.25
CA THR A 391 15.63 -0.72 14.88
C THR A 391 16.23 -1.73 13.91
N CYS A 392 15.44 -2.17 12.93
CA CYS A 392 15.92 -3.07 11.89
C CYS A 392 16.67 -2.30 10.81
N VAL A 393 17.98 -2.47 10.74
CA VAL A 393 18.80 -1.94 9.64
C VAL A 393 19.06 -3.04 8.62
N LEU A 394 18.83 -2.74 7.34
CA LEU A 394 19.16 -3.60 6.22
C LEU A 394 19.84 -2.83 5.10
N LYS A 395 20.88 -3.40 4.51
CA LYS A 395 21.54 -2.77 3.36
C LYS A 395 20.57 -2.66 2.18
N THR A 396 20.59 -1.53 1.49
CA THR A 396 19.76 -1.29 0.28
C THR A 396 19.94 -2.39 -0.78
N GLN A 397 21.13 -2.97 -0.89
CA GLN A 397 21.40 -4.10 -1.79
C GLN A 397 20.49 -5.31 -1.52
N ARG A 398 20.20 -5.63 -0.25
CA ARG A 398 19.31 -6.74 0.13
C ARG A 398 17.85 -6.47 -0.26
N ILE A 399 17.43 -5.21 -0.16
CA ILE A 399 16.10 -4.78 -0.59
C ILE A 399 15.98 -4.87 -2.11
N ARG A 400 17.01 -4.46 -2.85
CA ARG A 400 17.05 -4.62 -4.31
C ARG A 400 16.93 -6.08 -4.72
N GLU A 401 17.68 -6.98 -4.07
CA GLU A 401 17.60 -8.42 -4.33
C GLU A 401 16.21 -8.99 -4.03
N MET A 402 15.58 -8.54 -2.94
CA MET A 402 14.21 -8.91 -2.58
C MET A 402 13.19 -8.43 -3.63
N CYS A 403 13.24 -7.16 -4.05
CA CYS A 403 12.37 -6.62 -5.08
C CYS A 403 12.59 -7.31 -6.43
N ALA A 404 13.85 -7.55 -6.82
CA ALA A 404 14.17 -8.27 -8.05
C ALA A 404 13.65 -9.71 -8.04
N GLY A 405 13.78 -10.42 -6.92
CA GLY A 405 13.21 -11.77 -6.76
C GLY A 405 11.67 -11.81 -6.74
N GLY A 406 11.01 -10.66 -6.57
CA GLY A 406 9.56 -10.50 -6.70
C GLY A 406 9.11 -9.98 -8.07
N GLY A 407 10.00 -9.88 -9.05
CA GLY A 407 9.66 -9.43 -10.40
C GLY A 407 9.81 -7.92 -10.65
N TYR A 408 10.31 -7.16 -9.69
CA TYR A 408 10.42 -5.69 -9.78
C TYR A 408 11.84 -5.24 -10.14
N SER A 409 12.30 -5.62 -11.33
CA SER A 409 13.63 -5.29 -11.84
C SER A 409 13.69 -5.11 -13.35
N GLU A 410 14.82 -4.58 -13.83
CA GLU A 410 15.11 -4.46 -15.26
C GLU A 410 15.18 -5.85 -15.91
N GLU A 411 15.75 -6.83 -15.21
CA GLU A 411 15.85 -8.21 -15.69
C GLU A 411 14.47 -8.84 -15.87
N ALA A 412 13.55 -8.62 -14.93
CA ALA A 412 12.17 -9.11 -15.00
C ALA A 412 11.40 -8.42 -16.13
N ALA A 413 11.56 -7.11 -16.30
CA ALA A 413 10.98 -6.40 -17.44
C ALA A 413 11.51 -6.95 -18.79
N ALA A 414 12.82 -7.21 -18.88
CA ALA A 414 13.46 -7.72 -20.09
C ALA A 414 13.04 -9.16 -20.47
N SER A 415 12.67 -9.99 -19.48
CA SER A 415 12.14 -11.33 -19.70
C SER A 415 10.64 -11.35 -20.03
N GLY A 416 9.96 -10.20 -19.94
CA GLY A 416 8.55 -10.04 -20.28
C GLY A 416 7.59 -10.21 -19.10
N MET A 417 8.09 -10.11 -17.88
CA MET A 417 7.27 -9.93 -16.69
C MET A 417 6.85 -8.47 -16.59
N ASP A 418 5.55 -8.20 -16.69
CA ASP A 418 5.02 -6.88 -16.39
C ASP A 418 4.69 -6.71 -14.89
N VAL A 419 4.47 -5.46 -14.49
CA VAL A 419 4.22 -5.09 -13.10
C VAL A 419 2.90 -5.67 -12.59
N GLU A 420 1.88 -5.79 -13.45
CA GLU A 420 0.61 -6.39 -13.06
C GLU A 420 0.79 -7.89 -12.73
N GLN A 421 1.62 -8.59 -13.49
CA GLN A 421 1.98 -9.97 -13.19
C GLN A 421 2.77 -10.09 -11.89
N ALA A 422 3.74 -9.21 -11.65
CA ALA A 422 4.51 -9.16 -10.41
C ALA A 422 3.60 -8.86 -9.19
N ASP A 423 2.72 -7.87 -9.29
CA ASP A 423 1.76 -7.49 -8.26
C ASP A 423 0.82 -8.66 -7.93
N LEU A 424 0.22 -9.28 -8.95
CA LEU A 424 -0.66 -10.44 -8.76
C LEU A 424 0.09 -11.65 -8.20
N GLN A 425 1.33 -11.88 -8.62
CA GLN A 425 2.17 -12.95 -8.11
C GLN A 425 2.49 -12.73 -6.64
N ASP A 426 2.91 -11.54 -6.25
CA ASP A 426 3.14 -11.18 -4.86
C ASP A 426 1.83 -11.36 -4.08
N GLU A 427 0.78 -10.64 -4.45
CA GLU A 427 -0.53 -10.67 -3.77
C GLU A 427 -1.14 -12.07 -3.68
N SER A 428 -0.81 -13.00 -4.58
CA SER A 428 -1.33 -14.38 -4.50
C SER A 428 -0.88 -15.17 -3.26
N MET A 429 0.15 -14.70 -2.56
CA MET A 429 0.74 -15.41 -1.42
C MET A 429 0.17 -14.93 -0.06
N PRO A 430 -0.53 -15.79 0.70
CA PRO A 430 -0.98 -15.48 2.05
C PRO A 430 0.16 -15.05 3.01
N TYR A 431 -0.09 -14.07 3.87
CA TYR A 431 0.91 -13.56 4.82
C TYR A 431 1.51 -14.63 5.72
N VAL A 432 0.71 -15.58 6.21
CA VAL A 432 1.20 -16.69 7.05
C VAL A 432 2.26 -17.54 6.35
N LEU A 433 2.16 -17.70 5.03
CA LEU A 433 3.16 -18.42 4.23
C LEU A 433 4.41 -17.57 3.98
N ARG A 434 4.24 -16.25 3.84
CA ARG A 434 5.35 -15.30 3.70
C ARG A 434 6.24 -15.29 4.94
N GLU A 435 5.68 -15.36 6.14
CA GLU A 435 6.46 -15.36 7.39
C GLU A 435 7.56 -16.43 7.42
N ALA A 436 7.25 -17.65 6.99
CA ALA A 436 8.23 -18.73 6.95
C ALA A 436 9.34 -18.48 5.91
N ALA A 437 8.98 -17.94 4.74
CA ALA A 437 9.95 -17.57 3.70
C ALA A 437 10.88 -16.45 4.18
N PHE A 438 10.32 -15.40 4.78
CA PHE A 438 11.10 -14.26 5.29
C PHE A 438 12.01 -14.64 6.46
N ARG A 439 11.60 -15.56 7.34
CA ARG A 439 12.51 -16.12 8.38
C ARG A 439 13.76 -16.76 7.77
N GLY A 440 13.58 -17.58 6.73
CA GLY A 440 14.70 -18.20 6.01
C GLY A 440 15.59 -17.16 5.32
N TRP A 441 14.96 -16.17 4.66
CA TRP A 441 15.69 -15.08 4.00
C TRP A 441 16.50 -14.25 4.99
N VAL A 442 15.92 -13.82 6.12
CA VAL A 442 16.61 -13.07 7.17
C VAL A 442 17.79 -13.85 7.73
N GLN A 443 17.67 -15.17 7.90
CA GLN A 443 18.79 -16.00 8.33
C GLN A 443 19.96 -15.93 7.33
N GLY A 444 19.66 -16.05 6.03
CA GLY A 444 20.66 -15.88 4.98
C GLY A 444 21.32 -14.49 5.00
N VAL A 445 20.56 -13.43 5.25
CA VAL A 445 21.11 -12.07 5.37
C VAL A 445 22.05 -11.95 6.56
N LYS A 446 21.67 -12.48 7.73
CA LYS A 446 22.53 -12.47 8.93
C LYS A 446 23.88 -13.13 8.68
N GLU A 447 23.90 -14.21 7.92
CA GLU A 447 25.12 -14.94 7.58
C GLU A 447 25.98 -14.18 6.56
N GLN A 448 25.37 -13.68 5.48
CA GLN A 448 26.09 -12.98 4.41
C GLN A 448 26.67 -11.63 4.87
N ASP A 449 25.96 -10.93 5.75
CA ASP A 449 26.31 -9.60 6.22
C ASP A 449 26.79 -9.61 7.69
N ALA A 450 27.21 -10.76 8.22
CA ALA A 450 27.59 -10.95 9.63
C ALA A 450 28.60 -9.91 10.13
N LYS A 451 29.65 -9.63 9.35
CA LYS A 451 30.67 -8.63 9.69
C LYS A 451 30.08 -7.24 9.86
N TYR A 452 29.17 -6.83 8.98
CA TYR A 452 28.53 -5.52 9.04
C TYR A 452 27.69 -5.36 10.31
N TYR A 453 26.90 -6.38 10.66
CA TYR A 453 26.10 -6.35 11.87
C TYR A 453 26.93 -6.44 13.15
N GLN A 454 28.07 -7.14 13.12
CA GLN A 454 29.03 -7.11 14.22
C GLN A 454 29.59 -5.70 14.44
N GLN A 455 29.99 -5.00 13.37
CA GLN A 455 30.50 -3.62 13.47
C GLN A 455 29.44 -2.64 14.00
N LEU A 456 28.17 -2.80 13.60
CA LEU A 456 27.08 -2.02 14.19
C LEU A 456 26.90 -2.30 15.68
N GLN A 457 26.97 -3.57 16.08
CA GLN A 457 26.87 -3.95 17.48
C GLN A 457 28.03 -3.37 18.31
N GLU A 458 29.24 -3.32 17.76
CA GLU A 458 30.43 -2.75 18.41
C GLU A 458 30.28 -1.25 18.73
N VAL A 459 29.57 -0.49 17.89
CA VAL A 459 29.22 0.92 18.16
C VAL A 459 27.97 1.09 19.03
N GLY A 460 27.40 -0.01 19.55
CA GLY A 460 26.28 -0.01 20.47
C GLY A 460 24.90 -0.09 19.81
N TRP A 461 24.82 -0.22 18.48
CA TRP A 461 23.54 -0.29 17.76
C TRP A 461 22.66 -1.43 18.25
N GLN A 462 21.39 -1.13 18.50
CA GLN A 462 20.37 -2.12 18.86
C GLN A 462 19.64 -2.59 17.60
N GLN A 463 20.13 -3.66 16.98
CA GLN A 463 19.49 -4.27 15.82
C GLN A 463 18.18 -4.99 16.22
N ASP A 464 17.10 -4.72 15.48
CA ASP A 464 15.85 -5.47 15.54
C ASP A 464 15.73 -6.36 14.30
N TRP A 465 15.33 -7.63 14.46
CA TRP A 465 15.08 -8.55 13.35
C TRP A 465 13.59 -8.88 13.21
N GLY A 466 12.73 -8.17 13.93
CA GLY A 466 11.35 -8.58 14.21
C GLY A 466 11.34 -9.61 15.34
N ASP A 467 10.30 -9.58 16.17
CA ASP A 467 10.16 -10.47 17.33
C ASP A 467 10.16 -11.97 16.94
N ASP A 468 9.79 -12.27 15.69
CA ASP A 468 9.76 -13.61 15.09
C ASP A 468 10.84 -13.81 14.01
N GLY A 469 11.78 -12.87 13.87
CA GLY A 469 12.90 -12.98 12.94
C GLY A 469 12.52 -12.84 11.46
N THR A 470 11.36 -12.25 11.15
CA THR A 470 10.87 -12.06 9.77
C THR A 470 11.37 -10.77 9.09
N GLY A 471 12.12 -9.93 9.80
CA GLY A 471 12.77 -8.76 9.21
C GLY A 471 11.80 -7.61 8.86
N PRO A 472 12.26 -6.63 8.06
CA PRO A 472 11.59 -5.34 7.92
C PRO A 472 10.31 -5.45 7.10
N TYR A 473 10.19 -6.44 6.20
CA TYR A 473 9.02 -6.60 5.35
C TYR A 473 7.79 -6.92 6.20
N MET A 474 7.88 -7.95 7.05
CA MET A 474 6.78 -8.27 7.96
C MET A 474 6.61 -7.22 9.06
N MET A 475 7.68 -6.55 9.52
CA MET A 475 7.55 -5.40 10.42
C MET A 475 6.78 -4.25 9.75
N PHE A 476 6.99 -4.00 8.47
CA PHE A 476 6.26 -3.00 7.69
C PHE A 476 4.78 -3.33 7.63
N ILE A 477 4.43 -4.58 7.27
CA ILE A 477 3.04 -5.05 7.23
C ILE A 477 2.35 -4.94 8.61
N ARG A 478 3.08 -5.21 9.70
CA ARG A 478 2.51 -5.23 11.06
C ARG A 478 2.39 -3.85 11.73
N LYS A 479 3.35 -2.95 11.50
CA LYS A 479 3.41 -1.69 12.27
C LYS A 479 3.84 -0.47 11.48
N PHE A 480 4.14 -0.62 10.18
CA PHE A 480 4.53 0.47 9.28
C PHE A 480 5.75 1.30 9.79
N CYS A 481 6.58 0.75 10.67
CA CYS A 481 7.71 1.46 11.26
C CYS A 481 8.78 0.53 11.86
N GLY A 482 9.87 1.10 12.36
CA GLY A 482 10.92 0.39 13.10
C GLY A 482 12.02 -0.21 12.24
N TYR A 483 12.16 0.26 11.00
CA TYR A 483 13.20 -0.17 10.07
C TYR A 483 13.90 1.04 9.41
N TYR A 484 15.06 0.76 8.81
CA TYR A 484 15.81 1.65 7.93
C TYR A 484 16.53 0.83 6.86
N PHE A 485 16.47 1.32 5.61
CA PHE A 485 17.23 0.75 4.50
C PHE A 485 18.50 1.57 4.28
N ASP A 486 19.63 0.96 4.62
CA ASP A 486 20.91 1.65 4.66
C ASP A 486 21.45 1.96 3.27
N ILE A 487 21.55 3.26 2.99
CA ILE A 487 22.19 3.86 1.81
C ILE A 487 23.59 4.42 2.11
N GLY A 488 24.10 4.25 3.34
CA GLY A 488 25.43 4.67 3.75
C GLY A 488 25.48 5.31 5.15
N ALA A 489 24.36 5.82 5.66
CA ALA A 489 24.30 6.46 6.97
C ALA A 489 24.76 5.53 8.11
N SER A 490 24.48 4.22 8.04
CA SER A 490 24.92 3.29 9.08
C SER A 490 26.45 3.08 9.06
N GLN A 491 27.11 3.26 7.91
CA GLN A 491 28.57 3.26 7.85
C GLN A 491 29.16 4.46 8.60
N LEU A 492 28.49 5.62 8.61
CA LEU A 492 28.93 6.78 9.40
C LEU A 492 28.89 6.52 10.91
N LEU A 493 27.96 5.69 11.38
CA LEU A 493 27.93 5.22 12.77
C LEU A 493 29.11 4.28 13.05
N ILE A 494 29.35 3.30 12.17
CA ILE A 494 30.47 2.35 12.28
C ILE A 494 31.82 3.09 12.32
N ASP A 495 31.98 4.11 11.48
CA ASP A 495 33.20 4.91 11.37
C ASP A 495 33.33 5.93 12.52
N GLY A 496 32.33 6.07 13.39
CA GLY A 496 32.31 7.04 14.49
C GLY A 496 32.13 8.50 14.05
N ARG A 497 31.74 8.74 12.79
CA ARG A 497 31.47 10.08 12.25
C ARG A 497 30.12 10.63 12.70
N VAL A 498 29.17 9.75 12.99
CA VAL A 498 27.93 10.05 13.70
C VAL A 498 28.00 9.32 15.04
N SER A 499 27.79 10.05 16.14
CA SER A 499 27.75 9.46 17.48
C SER A 499 26.39 8.82 17.76
N LEU A 500 26.39 7.73 18.53
CA LEU A 500 25.17 7.02 18.94
C LEU A 500 25.02 7.04 20.47
N GLN A 501 23.79 7.31 20.93
CA GLN A 501 23.38 7.09 22.32
C GLN A 501 22.33 5.97 22.35
N PRO A 502 22.74 4.71 22.61
CA PRO A 502 21.83 3.59 22.62
C PRO A 502 20.98 3.56 23.90
N ARG A 503 19.72 3.15 23.75
CA ARG A 503 18.70 3.09 24.82
C ARG A 503 18.54 4.42 25.56
N ALA A 504 18.66 5.52 24.84
CA ALA A 504 18.63 6.87 25.39
C ALA A 504 17.32 7.60 25.10
N GLU A 505 16.86 8.37 26.10
CA GLU A 505 15.73 9.30 26.00
C GLU A 505 16.15 10.64 26.59
N ILE A 506 15.46 11.72 26.20
CA ILE A 506 15.66 13.05 26.78
C ILE A 506 14.93 13.09 28.13
N ALA A 507 15.67 13.38 29.19
CA ALA A 507 15.12 13.66 30.51
C ALA A 507 14.68 15.13 30.62
N GLU A 508 15.56 16.05 30.20
CA GLU A 508 15.27 17.48 30.15
C GLU A 508 16.11 18.19 29.08
N VAL A 509 15.59 19.31 28.59
CA VAL A 509 16.28 20.22 27.68
C VAL A 509 16.63 21.50 28.43
N ARG A 510 17.86 21.96 28.25
CA ARG A 510 18.38 23.20 28.84
C ARG A 510 18.75 24.16 27.72
N PRO A 511 19.11 25.43 28.00
CA PRO A 511 19.30 26.43 26.94
C PRO A 511 20.25 26.05 25.79
N ARG A 512 21.30 25.27 26.05
CA ARG A 512 22.31 24.83 25.06
C ARG A 512 22.73 23.37 25.21
N THR A 513 21.99 22.59 26.00
CA THR A 513 22.30 21.18 26.25
C THR A 513 21.03 20.34 26.32
N VAL A 514 21.18 19.04 26.07
CA VAL A 514 20.14 18.03 26.23
C VAL A 514 20.66 17.01 27.24
N VAL A 515 19.89 16.77 28.29
CA VAL A 515 20.21 15.80 29.33
C VAL A 515 19.44 14.52 29.06
N LEU A 516 20.16 13.40 29.02
CA LEU A 516 19.59 12.09 28.77
C LEU A 516 19.19 11.40 30.09
N THR A 517 18.28 10.44 30.02
CA THR A 517 17.82 9.65 31.18
C THR A 517 18.93 8.84 31.85
N ASN A 518 20.04 8.58 31.16
CA ASN A 518 21.23 7.92 31.72
C ASN A 518 22.21 8.91 32.41
N GLY A 519 21.85 10.20 32.52
CA GLY A 519 22.67 11.25 33.13
C GLY A 519 23.68 11.92 32.18
N THR A 520 23.81 11.46 30.94
CA THR A 520 24.67 12.10 29.94
C THR A 520 24.13 13.47 29.56
N GLU A 521 24.98 14.49 29.57
CA GLU A 521 24.64 15.83 29.08
C GLU A 521 25.35 16.09 27.75
N LEU A 522 24.56 16.36 26.71
CA LEU A 522 25.04 16.62 25.37
C LEU A 522 24.92 18.11 25.07
N ALA A 523 25.99 18.74 24.60
CA ALA A 523 25.88 20.07 24.04
C ALA A 523 25.08 20.03 22.72
N CYS A 524 24.16 20.97 22.55
CA CYS A 524 23.17 20.92 21.48
C CYS A 524 22.87 22.33 20.96
N ASP A 525 23.18 22.56 19.69
CA ASP A 525 22.86 23.79 18.96
C ASP A 525 21.60 23.64 18.11
N MET A 526 21.18 22.41 17.81
CA MET A 526 19.95 22.09 17.09
C MET A 526 19.39 20.73 17.53
N LEU A 527 18.09 20.68 17.79
CA LEU A 527 17.38 19.45 18.13
C LEU A 527 16.47 19.04 16.97
N VAL A 528 16.68 17.86 16.42
CA VAL A 528 15.84 17.28 15.36
C VAL A 528 14.99 16.16 15.93
N LEU A 529 13.68 16.28 15.81
CA LEU A 529 12.70 15.27 16.19
C LEU A 529 12.41 14.37 14.97
N ALA A 530 13.15 13.26 14.86
CA ALA A 530 12.88 12.20 13.91
C ALA A 530 11.91 11.15 14.52
N THR A 531 10.85 11.67 15.14
CA THR A 531 9.92 10.95 16.02
C THR A 531 8.70 10.38 15.31
N GLY A 532 8.67 10.45 13.99
CA GLY A 532 7.66 9.82 13.14
C GLY A 532 6.34 10.60 13.07
N TYR A 533 5.27 9.90 12.75
CA TYR A 533 3.95 10.47 12.48
C TYR A 533 2.89 9.75 13.31
N LYS A 534 1.77 10.45 13.53
CA LYS A 534 0.55 9.85 14.08
C LYS A 534 -0.11 8.93 13.05
N GLY A 535 -1.04 8.09 13.51
CA GLY A 535 -1.73 7.12 12.67
C GLY A 535 -2.71 7.79 11.70
N MET A 536 -3.13 7.06 10.66
CA MET A 536 -4.09 7.59 9.70
C MET A 536 -5.48 7.86 10.31
N THR A 537 -5.87 7.09 11.33
CA THR A 537 -7.12 7.28 12.08
C THR A 537 -7.17 8.59 12.85
N ASP A 538 -6.01 9.20 13.16
CA ASP A 538 -5.95 10.52 13.79
C ASP A 538 -6.57 11.61 12.90
N TRP A 539 -6.52 11.44 11.57
CA TRP A 539 -7.25 12.34 10.67
C TRP A 539 -8.76 12.20 10.79
N LEU A 540 -9.28 10.99 10.98
CA LEU A 540 -10.71 10.78 11.20
C LEU A 540 -11.16 11.41 12.51
N THR A 541 -10.38 11.24 13.58
CA THR A 541 -10.63 11.88 14.87
C THR A 541 -10.68 13.40 14.73
N LYS A 542 -9.76 13.97 13.94
CA LYS A 542 -9.63 15.41 13.73
C LYS A 542 -10.71 16.00 12.82
N LEU A 543 -11.07 15.31 11.73
CA LEU A 543 -11.94 15.85 10.68
C LEU A 543 -13.40 15.44 10.84
N ILE A 544 -13.68 14.31 11.48
CA ILE A 544 -15.05 13.79 11.70
C ILE A 544 -15.34 13.71 13.20
N SER A 545 -14.88 12.63 13.85
CA SER A 545 -15.07 12.39 15.29
C SER A 545 -14.24 11.21 15.82
N PRO A 546 -13.93 11.17 17.13
CA PRO A 546 -13.30 10.00 17.77
C PRO A 546 -14.10 8.70 17.61
N GLU A 547 -15.44 8.77 17.62
CA GLU A 547 -16.32 7.60 17.47
C GLU A 547 -16.18 6.98 16.07
N THR A 548 -16.04 7.82 15.05
CA THR A 548 -15.81 7.36 13.67
C THR A 548 -14.45 6.68 13.55
N ALA A 549 -13.41 7.28 14.13
CA ALA A 549 -12.07 6.68 14.16
C ALA A 549 -12.08 5.31 14.88
N LYS A 550 -12.80 5.22 16.01
CA LYS A 550 -12.98 3.96 16.74
C LYS A 550 -13.74 2.92 15.93
N ALA A 551 -14.77 3.32 15.18
CA ALA A 551 -15.56 2.42 14.36
C ALA A 551 -14.77 1.85 13.16
N VAL A 552 -13.90 2.66 12.55
CA VAL A 552 -12.96 2.20 11.51
C VAL A 552 -11.92 1.23 12.09
N GLY A 553 -11.45 1.52 13.32
CA GLY A 553 -10.42 0.72 13.98
C GLY A 553 -9.01 1.00 13.43
N PRO A 554 -7.99 0.28 13.92
CA PRO A 554 -6.61 0.47 13.47
C PRO A 554 -6.46 0.15 11.98
N ILE A 555 -5.48 0.82 11.36
CA ILE A 555 -5.06 0.63 9.97
C ILE A 555 -3.59 0.27 10.01
N TRP A 556 -3.18 -0.71 9.19
CA TRP A 556 -2.02 -1.59 9.38
C TRP A 556 -2.14 -2.56 10.57
N GLY A 557 -1.39 -3.65 10.47
CA GLY A 557 -1.36 -4.73 11.46
C GLY A 557 -1.84 -6.07 10.91
N LEU A 558 -1.31 -7.17 11.43
CA LEU A 558 -1.87 -8.51 11.21
C LEU A 558 -2.65 -8.99 12.44
N GLY A 559 -2.51 -8.31 13.59
CA GLY A 559 -3.04 -8.76 14.87
C GLY A 559 -2.35 -10.03 15.36
N SER A 560 -1.07 -10.22 15.01
CA SER A 560 -0.33 -11.44 15.29
C SER A 560 0.09 -11.60 16.76
N GLY A 561 -0.27 -10.64 17.63
CA GLY A 561 0.14 -10.60 19.03
C GLY A 561 1.60 -10.17 19.25
N LEU A 562 2.31 -9.79 18.19
CA LEU A 562 3.70 -9.31 18.26
C LEU A 562 3.76 -7.82 18.62
N ARG A 563 4.92 -7.36 19.09
CA ARG A 563 5.11 -6.00 19.62
C ARG A 563 4.78 -4.93 18.58
N GLY A 564 3.80 -4.11 18.93
CA GLY A 564 3.39 -2.96 18.12
C GLY A 564 2.55 -3.33 16.90
N ASP A 565 2.07 -4.58 16.80
CA ASP A 565 1.07 -4.99 15.82
C ASP A 565 -0.35 -4.77 16.41
N PRO A 566 -1.04 -3.67 16.06
CA PRO A 566 -2.36 -3.39 16.63
C PRO A 566 -3.44 -4.32 16.08
N GLY A 567 -3.22 -4.88 14.88
CA GLY A 567 -4.18 -5.67 14.13
C GLY A 567 -5.47 -4.94 13.74
N PRO A 568 -5.87 -4.91 12.46
CA PRO A 568 -7.27 -4.87 12.07
C PRO A 568 -7.94 -6.26 12.25
N TYR A 569 -7.23 -7.22 12.84
CA TYR A 569 -7.64 -8.59 13.03
C TYR A 569 -8.79 -8.70 14.03
N ASP A 570 -9.97 -9.10 13.55
CA ASP A 570 -11.09 -9.47 14.41
C ASP A 570 -11.13 -10.99 14.57
N ASN A 571 -10.56 -11.49 15.66
CA ASN A 571 -10.60 -12.90 16.05
C ASN A 571 -12.03 -13.43 16.29
N ASN A 572 -13.06 -12.57 16.37
CA ASN A 572 -14.42 -13.00 16.70
C ASN A 572 -15.14 -13.72 15.55
N ASN A 573 -14.56 -13.83 14.35
CA ASN A 573 -15.25 -14.32 13.15
C ASN A 573 -14.65 -15.59 12.50
N ASN A 574 -14.21 -16.56 13.33
CA ASN A 574 -13.85 -17.93 12.92
C ASN A 574 -12.89 -18.04 11.72
N ASN A 575 -11.58 -17.86 11.93
CA ASN A 575 -10.50 -18.14 10.95
C ASN A 575 -10.55 -17.40 9.60
N ASN A 576 -11.18 -16.21 9.56
CA ASN A 576 -11.24 -15.37 8.36
C ASN A 576 -10.45 -14.08 8.59
N ILE A 577 -9.39 -13.84 7.81
CA ILE A 577 -8.61 -12.61 7.87
C ILE A 577 -9.26 -11.59 6.94
N VAL A 578 -9.58 -10.38 7.43
CA VAL A 578 -10.01 -9.23 6.62
C VAL A 578 -8.82 -8.29 6.47
N GLU A 579 -8.32 -8.15 5.25
CA GLU A 579 -7.02 -7.50 5.00
C GLU A 579 -7.09 -6.14 4.31
N GLU A 580 -8.28 -5.64 3.98
CA GLU A 580 -8.51 -4.29 3.42
C GLU A 580 -7.73 -3.21 4.22
N ARG A 581 -7.73 -3.34 5.55
CA ARG A 581 -7.06 -2.41 6.46
C ARG A 581 -5.55 -2.61 6.61
N ILE A 582 -4.95 -3.60 5.95
CA ILE A 582 -3.51 -3.93 6.05
C ILE A 582 -2.73 -3.26 4.91
N MET A 583 -3.36 -3.10 3.74
CA MET A 583 -2.69 -2.64 2.52
C MET A 583 -3.14 -1.25 2.05
N ASP A 584 -4.35 -0.81 2.41
CA ASP A 584 -4.86 0.44 1.84
C ASP A 584 -4.38 1.66 2.63
N GLY A 585 -3.51 2.45 1.98
CA GLY A 585 -3.15 3.81 2.39
C GLY A 585 -4.30 4.82 2.24
N ILE A 586 -5.54 4.32 2.21
CA ILE A 586 -6.78 5.03 1.93
C ILE A 586 -7.86 4.53 2.89
N ILE A 587 -8.73 5.43 3.36
CA ILE A 587 -9.94 5.06 4.11
C ILE A 587 -11.17 5.49 3.31
N GLY A 588 -11.94 4.53 2.81
CA GLY A 588 -13.25 4.78 2.20
C GLY A 588 -14.37 4.70 3.25
N LEU A 589 -15.16 5.76 3.42
CA LEU A 589 -16.35 5.73 4.28
C LEU A 589 -17.62 5.68 3.43
N ARG A 590 -18.34 4.54 3.52
CA ARG A 590 -19.60 4.28 2.81
C ARG A 590 -20.82 4.81 3.55
N ARG A 591 -21.93 4.87 2.82
CA ARG A 591 -23.30 4.94 3.36
C ARG A 591 -23.55 3.82 4.37
N GLY A 592 -24.22 4.15 5.48
CA GLY A 592 -24.65 3.16 6.49
C GLY A 592 -25.43 2.01 5.85
N ARG A 593 -25.00 0.78 6.08
CA ARG A 593 -25.64 -0.45 5.57
C ARG A 593 -27.09 -0.49 6.09
N ARG A 594 -28.10 -0.55 5.20
CA ARG A 594 -29.43 -1.01 5.63
C ARG A 594 -29.26 -2.44 6.10
N THR A 595 -29.40 -2.67 7.40
CA THR A 595 -29.61 -4.01 7.92
C THR A 595 -30.93 -4.51 7.33
N THR A 596 -30.86 -5.40 6.35
CA THR A 596 -31.99 -6.24 5.99
C THR A 596 -32.18 -7.21 7.14
N THR A 597 -32.95 -6.81 8.15
CA THR A 597 -33.54 -7.75 9.08
C THR A 597 -34.48 -8.64 8.26
N ASN A 598 -34.11 -9.92 8.12
CA ASN A 598 -35.03 -10.97 7.70
C ASN A 598 -36.10 -11.10 8.80
N SER A 599 -37.13 -10.25 8.75
CA SER A 599 -38.38 -10.53 9.47
C SER A 599 -39.14 -11.55 8.64
N ASN A 600 -38.90 -12.84 8.92
CA ASN A 600 -39.84 -13.89 8.55
C ASN A 600 -41.19 -13.53 9.18
N GLY A 601 -42.10 -13.05 8.34
CA GLY A 601 -43.48 -12.82 8.71
C GLY A 601 -44.13 -14.15 9.07
N ASN A 602 -44.47 -14.29 10.35
CA ASN A 602 -45.51 -15.21 10.77
C ASN A 602 -46.70 -14.36 11.20
N THR A 603 -47.55 -14.03 10.22
CA THR A 603 -48.81 -13.34 10.44
C THR A 603 -49.77 -14.28 11.16
N ASN A 604 -50.00 -14.06 12.45
CA ASN A 604 -51.20 -14.53 13.12
C ASN A 604 -52.07 -13.31 13.49
N ASN A 605 -53.19 -13.22 12.79
CA ASN A 605 -54.31 -12.33 13.08
C ASN A 605 -54.83 -12.59 14.51
N ASN A 606 -55.01 -11.53 15.30
CA ASN A 606 -56.23 -11.39 16.10
C ASN A 606 -56.52 -9.94 16.50
N ASN A 607 -57.76 -9.56 16.20
CA ASN A 607 -58.45 -8.31 16.52
C ASN A 607 -58.32 -7.87 17.99
N LYS A 608 -58.19 -6.55 18.23
CA LYS A 608 -59.26 -5.72 18.85
C LYS A 608 -58.80 -4.28 19.14
N ASN A 609 -59.58 -3.34 18.61
CA ASN A 609 -59.98 -2.02 19.12
C ASN A 609 -59.34 -1.51 20.43
N ASN A 610 -58.82 -0.27 20.42
CA ASN A 610 -59.53 0.90 20.98
C ASN A 610 -58.67 2.19 21.00
N ASN A 611 -59.23 3.22 20.35
CA ASN A 611 -59.47 4.57 20.86
C ASN A 611 -58.44 5.34 21.72
N ASN A 612 -58.06 6.48 21.13
CA ASN A 612 -58.21 7.85 21.63
C ASN A 612 -57.29 8.45 22.70
N ASN A 613 -56.91 9.68 22.33
CA ASN A 613 -56.80 10.91 23.12
C ASN A 613 -55.44 11.30 23.71
N ASN A 614 -54.83 12.23 22.97
CA ASN A 614 -54.71 13.65 23.32
C ASN A 614 -54.00 14.09 24.61
N ASN A 615 -53.13 15.06 24.34
CA ASN A 615 -52.90 16.32 25.06
C ASN A 615 -51.74 16.40 26.06
N ASN A 616 -50.69 17.07 25.55
CA ASN A 616 -50.26 18.41 25.96
C ASN A 616 -49.65 18.65 27.35
N ASN A 617 -48.53 19.40 27.26
CA ASN A 617 -48.13 20.51 28.12
C ASN A 617 -47.63 20.14 29.52
N ASN A 618 -46.67 20.83 30.12
CA ASN A 618 -45.69 21.83 29.71
C ASN A 618 -44.76 21.95 30.93
N SER A 619 -43.52 22.33 30.69
CA SER A 619 -42.78 23.32 31.49
C SER A 619 -42.38 23.06 32.95
N ASN A 620 -41.09 23.32 33.15
CA ASN A 620 -40.54 24.23 34.17
C ASN A 620 -40.19 23.68 35.57
N ASN A 621 -38.87 23.53 35.75
CA ASN A 621 -37.99 24.47 36.47
C ASN A 621 -37.26 23.93 37.71
N SER A 622 -35.95 24.23 37.67
CA SER A 622 -35.12 24.77 38.74
C SER A 622 -34.64 23.89 39.91
N ASN A 623 -33.31 23.79 39.95
CA ASN A 623 -32.40 24.05 41.09
C ASN A 623 -32.70 23.38 42.44
N ASN A 624 -31.76 22.55 42.92
CA ASN A 624 -30.92 23.02 44.02
C ASN A 624 -29.65 22.19 44.27
N LYS A 625 -28.70 22.89 44.88
CA LYS A 625 -27.34 22.53 45.25
C LYS A 625 -27.24 21.50 46.39
N SER A 626 -26.00 21.02 46.52
CA SER A 626 -25.19 20.86 47.74
C SER A 626 -25.09 19.50 48.45
N ASN A 627 -23.85 19.00 48.43
CA ASN A 627 -23.02 18.50 49.54
C ASN A 627 -23.61 17.48 50.52
N ASN A 628 -22.98 16.29 50.60
CA ASN A 628 -21.89 15.99 51.55
C ASN A 628 -21.54 14.49 51.58
N ASN A 629 -20.23 14.23 51.73
CA ASN A 629 -19.55 13.22 52.58
C ASN A 629 -20.38 11.98 53.00
N SER A 630 -19.93 10.74 52.84
CA SER A 630 -18.76 10.16 53.50
C SER A 630 -18.76 8.65 53.27
N THR A 631 -17.57 8.10 53.44
CA THR A 631 -17.08 6.73 53.41
C THR A 631 -17.70 5.75 54.42
N ASN A 632 -17.44 4.46 54.10
CA ASN A 632 -17.36 3.27 54.96
C ASN A 632 -18.68 2.58 55.32
N ASN A 633 -18.79 1.26 55.40
CA ASN A 633 -18.02 0.10 54.94
C ASN A 633 -18.88 -1.12 55.32
N SER A 634 -18.57 -2.27 54.71
CA SER A 634 -18.63 -3.61 55.34
C SER A 634 -19.92 -4.46 55.29
N ASN A 635 -19.69 -5.62 54.65
CA ASN A 635 -19.95 -6.97 55.16
C ASN A 635 -21.37 -7.55 54.92
N ASN A 636 -21.56 -8.82 54.54
CA ASN A 636 -20.67 -9.97 54.67
C ASN A 636 -21.21 -11.21 53.93
N ASN A 637 -20.30 -12.18 53.75
CA ASN A 637 -20.49 -13.64 53.77
C ASN A 637 -21.00 -14.35 52.49
N ASN A 638 -20.43 -15.48 52.05
CA ASN A 638 -19.47 -16.39 52.71
C ASN A 638 -18.84 -17.39 51.71
N ASN A 639 -17.55 -17.69 51.95
CA ASN A 639 -16.87 -19.00 51.94
C ASN A 639 -16.98 -19.93 50.71
N SER A 640 -15.94 -20.62 50.24
CA SER A 640 -14.65 -21.11 50.80
C SER A 640 -14.03 -21.97 49.67
N ASN A 641 -12.74 -22.29 49.53
CA ASN A 641 -11.54 -22.20 50.36
C ASN A 641 -10.31 -22.45 49.47
N ASN A 642 -9.22 -21.72 49.76
CA ASN A 642 -7.81 -22.13 49.92
C ASN A 642 -7.11 -23.03 48.86
N SER A 643 -5.83 -22.84 48.52
CA SER A 643 -4.82 -21.86 48.93
C SER A 643 -3.49 -22.15 48.20
N THR A 644 -2.87 -21.10 47.68
CA THR A 644 -1.44 -20.72 47.79
C THR A 644 -0.29 -21.67 47.37
N ASN A 645 0.51 -21.14 46.43
CA ASN A 645 1.91 -20.68 46.58
C ASN A 645 2.98 -21.26 45.64
N TYR A 646 3.59 -20.32 44.88
CA TYR A 646 5.02 -20.10 44.63
C TYR A 646 6.01 -21.14 45.20
N SER A 647 6.94 -21.64 44.39
CA SER A 647 8.28 -21.04 44.21
C SER A 647 9.23 -21.91 43.38
N THR A 648 10.21 -21.22 42.79
CA THR A 648 11.41 -21.66 42.07
C THR A 648 12.41 -22.48 42.90
N ASN A 649 13.14 -23.42 42.26
CA ASN A 649 14.58 -23.75 42.46
C ASN A 649 14.99 -24.88 41.50
N HIS A 650 15.96 -24.71 40.60
CA HIS A 650 17.44 -24.78 40.72
C HIS A 650 18.06 -26.17 40.45
N ASN A 651 18.92 -26.20 39.43
CA ASN A 651 20.20 -26.92 39.26
C ASN A 651 20.36 -28.39 39.69
N SER A 652 20.87 -29.22 38.76
CA SER A 652 22.06 -30.06 39.04
C SER A 652 22.75 -30.60 37.77
N ASN A 653 24.08 -30.45 37.80
CA ASN A 653 25.15 -30.98 36.95
C ASN A 653 25.06 -32.47 36.55
N HIS A 654 25.64 -32.83 35.40
CA HIS A 654 26.73 -33.82 35.37
C HIS A 654 27.61 -33.79 34.11
N ASN A 655 28.92 -33.91 34.36
CA ASN A 655 30.05 -34.03 33.44
C ASN A 655 30.14 -35.42 32.80
N ASN A 656 30.65 -35.51 31.57
CA ASN A 656 31.76 -36.38 31.12
C ASN A 656 31.96 -36.21 29.60
N SER A 657 33.08 -35.67 29.10
CA SER A 657 34.42 -36.27 28.99
C SER A 657 34.57 -37.35 27.91
N LYS A 658 35.22 -36.92 26.81
CA LYS A 658 36.35 -37.56 26.09
C LYS A 658 36.12 -38.48 24.88
N ASN A 659 37.04 -38.21 23.93
CA ASN A 659 37.73 -39.09 22.97
C ASN A 659 37.03 -39.29 21.62
N ASN A 660 37.58 -38.69 20.55
CA ASN A 660 38.71 -39.17 19.71
C ASN A 660 38.12 -39.90 18.48
N ASN A 661 38.62 -39.88 17.26
CA ASN A 661 39.75 -39.27 16.54
C ASN A 661 39.43 -39.64 15.07
N SER A 662 39.44 -38.70 14.11
CA SER A 662 40.56 -38.37 13.22
C SER A 662 40.64 -39.17 11.90
N ASN A 663 41.17 -38.46 10.88
CA ASN A 663 41.70 -38.89 9.56
C ASN A 663 40.69 -38.87 8.40
N ASN A 664 40.98 -38.35 7.20
CA ASN A 664 42.19 -37.78 6.57
C ASN A 664 41.67 -37.07 5.28
N SER A 665 42.01 -35.81 4.98
CA SER A 665 43.22 -35.32 4.27
C SER A 665 43.19 -35.35 2.73
N ASN A 666 43.51 -34.18 2.18
CA ASN A 666 44.19 -33.86 0.91
C ASN A 666 43.43 -33.89 -0.43
N ASN A 667 43.30 -32.71 -1.06
CA ASN A 667 44.28 -32.34 -2.09
C ASN A 667 44.31 -30.81 -2.38
N ASN A 668 45.52 -30.26 -2.29
CA ASN A 668 45.93 -28.99 -2.90
C ASN A 668 46.13 -29.20 -4.40
N ASN A 669 45.83 -28.18 -5.22
CA ASN A 669 46.83 -27.76 -6.20
C ASN A 669 46.70 -26.28 -6.57
N SER A 670 47.85 -25.64 -6.45
CA SER A 670 48.22 -24.28 -6.81
C SER A 670 48.24 -24.01 -8.30
N ASN A 671 48.05 -22.75 -8.71
CA ASN A 671 49.00 -22.14 -9.63
C ASN A 671 49.09 -20.61 -9.46
N LYS A 672 50.33 -20.15 -9.25
CA LYS A 672 50.82 -18.77 -9.32
C LYS A 672 51.21 -18.44 -10.76
N ASN A 673 51.05 -17.18 -11.16
CA ASN A 673 52.07 -16.34 -11.82
C ASN A 673 51.44 -14.96 -12.09
N ASN A 674 51.85 -13.87 -11.43
CA ASN A 674 53.10 -13.08 -11.51
C ASN A 674 53.08 -11.94 -12.55
N ASN A 675 53.59 -10.80 -12.06
CA ASN A 675 54.13 -9.59 -12.70
C ASN A 675 53.15 -8.41 -12.89
N ASN A 676 53.28 -7.37 -12.06
CA ASN A 676 54.27 -6.27 -12.10
C ASN A 676 54.11 -5.34 -13.32
N ASN A 677 53.66 -4.10 -13.09
CA ASN A 677 54.55 -2.94 -13.26
C ASN A 677 53.91 -1.61 -12.80
N ASN A 678 54.77 -0.83 -12.13
CA ASN A 678 54.66 0.60 -11.84
C ASN A 678 54.46 1.44 -13.12
N ASN A 679 53.72 2.55 -13.05
CA ASN A 679 54.32 3.88 -12.98
C ASN A 679 53.29 5.01 -13.04
N SER A 680 53.59 6.02 -12.24
CA SER A 680 53.10 7.39 -12.27
C SER A 680 53.30 8.06 -13.64
N SER A 681 52.44 9.03 -13.97
CA SER A 681 52.82 10.25 -14.70
C SER A 681 51.67 11.27 -14.69
N LYS A 682 51.98 12.42 -14.08
CA LYS A 682 51.29 13.71 -14.27
C LYS A 682 51.33 14.10 -15.74
N ASN A 683 50.30 14.78 -16.24
CA ASN A 683 50.55 16.02 -17.00
C ASN A 683 49.36 16.98 -17.03
N ASN A 684 49.69 18.23 -16.74
CA ASN A 684 48.90 19.44 -16.89
C ASN A 684 48.75 19.82 -18.37
N ASN A 685 47.62 20.43 -18.73
CA ASN A 685 47.51 21.76 -19.35
C ASN A 685 46.04 22.02 -19.66
N SER A 686 45.36 22.96 -18.97
CA SER A 686 45.43 24.40 -19.22
C SER A 686 45.03 24.77 -20.66
N ASN A 687 43.79 25.22 -20.83
CA ASN A 687 43.58 26.45 -21.58
C ASN A 687 42.35 27.21 -21.07
N LYS A 688 42.62 28.49 -20.82
CA LYS A 688 41.77 29.54 -20.24
C LYS A 688 41.25 30.41 -21.39
N ASN A 689 40.22 31.19 -21.06
CA ASN A 689 39.78 32.44 -21.71
C ASN A 689 38.91 32.28 -22.99
N ASN A 690 37.85 33.06 -23.22
CA ASN A 690 37.26 34.19 -22.48
C ASN A 690 35.89 34.56 -23.10
N ASN A 691 34.99 35.01 -22.22
CA ASN A 691 34.13 36.21 -22.32
C ASN A 691 33.23 36.47 -23.56
N ASN A 692 31.92 36.52 -23.31
CA ASN A 692 31.07 37.74 -23.19
C ASN A 692 29.60 37.35 -23.51
N SER A 693 28.66 37.39 -22.56
CA SER A 693 27.97 38.58 -22.03
C SER A 693 27.13 39.33 -23.08
N SER A 694 25.79 39.23 -22.99
CA SER A 694 24.87 40.38 -22.85
C SER A 694 23.42 40.06 -23.28
N ASN A 695 22.53 40.11 -22.28
CA ASN A 695 21.30 40.91 -22.17
C ASN A 695 20.19 40.93 -23.24
N ASN A 696 18.98 40.78 -22.68
CA ASN A 696 17.77 41.63 -22.80
C ASN A 696 16.59 41.23 -23.71
N ASN A 697 15.47 40.92 -23.02
CA ASN A 697 14.17 41.61 -23.07
C ASN A 697 13.51 41.92 -24.43
N ASN A 698 12.35 41.30 -24.70
CA ASN A 698 11.01 41.91 -24.56
C ASN A 698 9.92 41.24 -25.44
N ASN A 699 8.88 40.74 -24.79
CA ASN A 699 7.48 41.19 -24.90
C ASN A 699 6.96 41.73 -26.27
N LYS A 700 5.98 41.02 -26.89
CA LYS A 700 4.54 41.42 -27.00
C LYS A 700 3.78 40.78 -28.19
N LYS A 701 2.66 40.13 -27.83
CA LYS A 701 1.27 40.26 -28.34
C LYS A 701 1.01 40.70 -29.81
N ARG A 702 0.23 39.89 -30.54
CA ARG A 702 -1.16 40.14 -31.05
C ARG A 702 -1.59 39.01 -32.01
N LYS A 703 -2.66 38.24 -31.71
CA LYS A 703 -4.07 38.35 -32.20
C LYS A 703 -4.22 38.32 -33.74
N LYS A 704 -4.83 37.25 -34.27
CA LYS A 704 -6.17 37.15 -34.94
C LYS A 704 -6.26 37.99 -36.23
N THR A 705 -6.71 37.53 -37.41
CA THR A 705 -7.89 36.70 -37.72
C THR A 705 -7.96 36.43 -39.23
N SER A 706 -8.53 35.27 -39.58
CA SER A 706 -9.50 34.95 -40.66
C SER A 706 -9.28 35.30 -42.15
N SER A 707 -9.34 34.21 -42.93
CA SER A 707 -10.31 33.90 -44.00
C SER A 707 -10.13 34.40 -45.43
N ASN A 708 -10.28 33.40 -46.31
CA ASN A 708 -10.83 33.38 -47.68
C ASN A 708 -10.02 34.02 -48.81
N ASN A 709 -9.66 33.18 -49.80
CA ASN A 709 -10.33 33.26 -51.08
C ASN A 709 -10.24 31.99 -51.93
N ASN A 710 -11.35 31.75 -52.63
CA ASN A 710 -11.62 30.72 -53.63
C ASN A 710 -10.76 30.90 -54.90
N ASN A 711 -10.56 29.82 -55.68
CA ASN A 711 -11.33 29.57 -56.91
C ASN A 711 -10.72 28.46 -57.79
N ASN A 712 -11.61 27.57 -58.24
CA ASN A 712 -11.78 27.01 -59.59
C ASN A 712 -10.60 26.27 -60.26
N SER A 713 -10.78 25.25 -61.08
CA SER A 713 -11.89 24.42 -61.59
C SER A 713 -11.22 23.62 -62.73
N SER A 714 -11.58 22.35 -62.96
CA SER A 714 -12.00 21.87 -64.29
C SER A 714 -12.16 20.34 -64.35
N ASN A 715 -13.33 19.97 -64.88
CA ASN A 715 -13.85 18.64 -65.18
C ASN A 715 -13.01 17.81 -66.17
N ASN A 716 -13.13 16.48 -66.11
CA ASN A 716 -13.79 15.74 -67.20
C ASN A 716 -14.19 14.31 -66.82
N ASN A 717 -15.44 13.98 -67.16
CA ASN A 717 -16.07 12.66 -67.07
C ASN A 717 -15.62 11.76 -68.24
N ASN A 718 -15.56 10.45 -68.01
CA ASN A 718 -15.90 9.45 -69.02
C ASN A 718 -16.44 8.16 -68.37
N ASN A 719 -17.58 7.72 -68.89
CA ASN A 719 -18.36 6.54 -68.51
C ASN A 719 -17.87 5.29 -69.27
N SER A 720 -17.82 4.13 -68.61
CA SER A 720 -18.10 2.83 -69.24
C SER A 720 -18.53 1.78 -68.20
N ASN A 721 -19.28 0.78 -68.70
CA ASN A 721 -20.33 0.01 -68.04
C ASN A 721 -19.87 -1.25 -67.25
N LYS A 722 -20.65 -1.56 -66.20
CA LYS A 722 -21.13 -2.89 -65.70
C LYS A 722 -20.12 -4.00 -65.36
N GLN A 723 -20.11 -4.41 -64.09
CA GLN A 723 -20.79 -5.64 -63.66
C GLN A 723 -20.97 -5.72 -62.14
N THR A 724 -22.13 -6.24 -61.76
CA THR A 724 -22.74 -6.32 -60.43
C THR A 724 -22.18 -7.46 -59.58
N ASN A 725 -21.98 -7.24 -58.28
CA ASN A 725 -22.37 -8.20 -57.25
C ASN A 725 -22.67 -7.50 -55.92
N LYS A 726 -23.84 -7.82 -55.36
CA LYS A 726 -24.47 -7.25 -54.17
C LYS A 726 -23.73 -7.65 -52.89
N ALA A 727 -23.48 -6.69 -52.01
CA ALA A 727 -23.31 -6.89 -50.56
C ALA A 727 -24.42 -6.10 -49.83
N PRO A 728 -25.06 -6.64 -48.79
CA PRO A 728 -26.23 -6.02 -48.18
C PRO A 728 -25.84 -4.90 -47.19
N THR A 729 -26.42 -3.72 -47.44
CA THR A 729 -27.01 -2.76 -46.49
C THR A 729 -26.35 -2.57 -45.12
N THR A 730 -25.77 -1.38 -44.96
CA THR A 730 -25.48 -0.69 -43.70
C THR A 730 -26.68 -0.73 -42.73
N GLY A 731 -26.52 -1.45 -41.63
CA GLY A 731 -27.42 -1.38 -40.47
C GLY A 731 -27.20 -0.08 -39.70
N SER A 732 -28.29 0.62 -39.44
CA SER A 732 -28.38 1.84 -38.65
C SER A 732 -27.74 1.70 -37.27
N CYS A 733 -26.98 2.72 -36.86
CA CYS A 733 -26.53 2.94 -35.49
C CYS A 733 -27.72 2.86 -34.53
N GLY A 734 -27.75 1.80 -33.72
CA GLY A 734 -28.76 1.60 -32.70
C GLY A 734 -28.67 2.68 -31.63
N THR A 735 -29.82 3.24 -31.31
CA THR A 735 -30.07 4.23 -30.25
C THR A 735 -29.32 3.92 -28.96
N CYS A 736 -28.47 4.85 -28.54
CA CYS A 736 -27.74 4.86 -27.27
C CYS A 736 -28.75 5.11 -26.12
N GLY A 737 -29.23 4.05 -25.49
CA GLY A 737 -29.99 4.15 -24.25
C GLY A 737 -29.06 4.28 -23.05
N SER A 738 -29.18 5.38 -22.29
CA SER A 738 -28.53 5.54 -20.98
C SER A 738 -29.08 4.52 -19.98
N PRO A 739 -28.24 3.74 -19.27
CA PRO A 739 -28.72 2.80 -18.25
C PRO A 739 -29.11 3.53 -16.94
N PRO A 740 -30.01 2.94 -16.12
CA PRO A 740 -30.46 3.53 -14.86
C PRO A 740 -29.34 3.51 -13.80
N ARG A 741 -29.33 4.53 -12.92
CA ARG A 741 -28.11 5.21 -12.50
C ARG A 741 -27.80 5.22 -10.99
N SER A 742 -28.32 4.31 -10.15
CA SER A 742 -28.23 4.56 -8.68
C SER A 742 -28.00 3.41 -7.72
N GLN A 743 -27.95 2.12 -8.12
CA GLN A 743 -27.65 1.03 -7.18
C GLN A 743 -26.32 0.33 -7.45
N ASP A 744 -25.87 0.28 -8.71
CA ASP A 744 -24.67 -0.49 -9.07
C ASP A 744 -23.35 0.30 -8.93
N GLN A 745 -23.42 1.64 -8.88
CA GLN A 745 -22.24 2.50 -8.66
C GLN A 745 -21.72 2.46 -7.21
N ASP A 746 -22.58 2.15 -6.23
CA ASP A 746 -22.20 2.00 -4.81
C ASP A 746 -21.29 0.77 -4.61
N VAL A 747 -21.44 -0.25 -5.46
CA VAL A 747 -20.62 -1.47 -5.47
C VAL A 747 -19.26 -1.21 -6.12
N LEU A 748 -19.21 -0.41 -7.18
CA LEU A 748 -17.96 -0.02 -7.84
C LEU A 748 -17.02 0.76 -6.91
N PHE A 749 -17.57 1.60 -6.03
CA PHE A 749 -16.81 2.36 -5.03
C PHE A 749 -16.30 1.51 -3.86
N SER A 750 -16.86 0.32 -3.68
CA SER A 750 -16.42 -0.64 -2.68
C SER A 750 -15.17 -1.42 -3.11
N LEU A 751 -14.81 -1.33 -4.40
CA LEU A 751 -13.80 -2.13 -5.09
C LEU A 751 -12.56 -1.32 -5.49
N LEU A 752 -12.60 0.00 -5.29
CA LEU A 752 -11.56 0.97 -5.64
C LEU A 752 -11.15 1.71 -4.38
#